data_AF-A0A9W5Y8L0-F1
#
_entry.id   AF-A0A9W5Y8L0-F1
#
_cell.length_a   1.000
_cell.length_b   1.000
_cell.length_c   1.000
_cell.angle_alpha   90.00
_cell.angle_beta   90.00
_cell.angle_gamma   90.00
#
_symmetry.space_group_name_H-M   'P 1'
#
loop_
_entity.id
_entity.type
_entity.pdbx_description
1 polymer ?
#
loop_
_entity_poly.entity_id
_entity_poly.type
_entity_poly.pdbx_seq_one_letter_code
_entity_poly.pdbx_strand_id
1 'polypeptide(L)'
;MYPNDIDEFTDKLNKIDNNVYVIEEEIQIEEGKYEGLLAHDNINTNSIKVYTGSKLTGEEIKNVIVSGISETPWKRLIKIYTSVSPVYVTYETQGDTVEAEDINKVQDSIVNTEKALNQETYRAEKVEQRIASDLEQEKNRAVDKENIISNQLNQEVGRAKEAEHNITNELNNEITRATEKEQVLSTSINNTNTNLVNEKNRAKEAEVNINKSIDSINNDLINEKDRAKTRESDIETDLDDYKGINNTEIQKLKEKDIEIDNKKAAKTYVDSELNKRYLKQEIFTKEEVLRKIQDVIGTAPEALDTLSEIAKSLNNDADFAGTITNQLSKKVDKAQGKALSDENYTGKEKDKLAGIETNANKYVHPSKHTANVITQDSSHRFVNDNEKINWNDANSKKHQHDNKAVIDSLSQAIIDKWNSKAEGVHTHTKNEVGLDKVDNTTDLDKPVSKAVQTALNKKANSHSHPYLPLSGGKLTGNLTIADGKKLVFMDSNGEGMAMDSNGENWRLFEPEDGNKTWLEFKDDDGLYVLGQKASLVNHNHNKTYEPKNDNIQAHIKTAHAPSNAQKNSDITKGEIEAKLRGNITSHSHNPNHIHSNKSVLDKISMSGTESGFDLSHFVTNDDLGNAGYGDMLKSVYDKNGNGKVDKAEKADSVTWTGVSGKPSKYSPSSHTHLINDMNYRTIDFYVEGKANTYYPVVLSGISDYGSSGLPSKKYFELIRGYSWTAPNTWNTSTHKGGLQIYMDTYAYGWGGMNYFMEFSMAQLYSKMVADIRIPEPDTNLIIFWLRGGHALYRIIAYDKDIAITAHIGDFVHKKGTKYEKTHSPRTSIEPVYNFVGGDFRKFSTIDYQYIGGSYRDPKNGSRVWTAKNLNPNNYITKKALTWNQLKGVY
;
A
#
# COMPACT_ATOMS: atom_id res chain seq x y z
N MET A 1 -15.46 -76.95 -19.31
CA MET A 1 -14.70 -76.50 -20.50
C MET A 1 -13.91 -77.72 -20.90
N TYR A 2 -14.02 -78.19 -22.15
CA TYR A 2 -13.22 -79.34 -22.52
C TYR A 2 -11.75 -78.93 -22.63
N PRO A 3 -10.80 -79.75 -22.17
CA PRO A 3 -11.05 -80.93 -21.35
C PRO A 3 -10.96 -80.55 -19.84
N ASN A 4 -11.72 -81.24 -18.98
CA ASN A 4 -11.58 -81.07 -17.52
C ASN A 4 -10.31 -81.78 -17.00
N ASP A 5 -9.79 -82.76 -17.76
CA ASP A 5 -8.57 -83.55 -17.53
C ASP A 5 -7.79 -83.69 -18.86
N ILE A 6 -6.63 -84.32 -18.91
CA ILE A 6 -5.89 -84.52 -20.18
C ILE A 6 -6.41 -85.79 -20.87
N ASP A 7 -6.66 -85.73 -22.19
CA ASP A 7 -6.97 -86.94 -22.95
C ASP A 7 -5.74 -87.83 -23.03
N GLU A 8 -5.83 -89.04 -22.48
CA GLU A 8 -4.79 -90.06 -22.53
C GLU A 8 -5.14 -91.16 -23.53
N PHE A 9 -4.18 -91.52 -24.37
CA PHE A 9 -4.33 -92.57 -25.37
C PHE A 9 -3.32 -93.68 -25.08
N THR A 10 -3.75 -94.94 -25.18
CA THR A 10 -2.84 -96.09 -25.12
C THR A 10 -1.88 -96.04 -26.32
N ASP A 11 -0.58 -96.17 -26.05
CA ASP A 11 0.44 -96.25 -27.09
C ASP A 11 0.15 -97.42 -28.03
N LYS A 12 0.12 -97.16 -29.35
CA LYS A 12 -0.06 -98.22 -30.35
C LYS A 12 1.29 -98.77 -30.79
N LEU A 13 1.43 -100.09 -30.79
CA LEU A 13 2.61 -100.81 -31.25
C LEU A 13 2.54 -101.05 -32.75
N ASN A 14 3.63 -100.80 -33.47
CA ASN A 14 3.69 -101.09 -34.90
C ASN A 14 3.63 -102.60 -35.14
N LYS A 15 2.88 -103.04 -36.14
CA LYS A 15 2.92 -104.46 -36.54
C LYS A 15 4.26 -104.79 -37.19
N ILE A 16 5.02 -105.74 -36.62
CA ILE A 16 6.31 -106.17 -37.16
C ILE A 16 6.22 -107.62 -37.65
N ASP A 17 6.54 -107.83 -38.92
CA ASP A 17 6.61 -109.18 -39.49
C ASP A 17 7.80 -109.95 -38.90
N ASN A 18 7.55 -111.20 -38.48
CA ASN A 18 8.53 -112.13 -37.90
C ASN A 18 9.17 -111.72 -36.56
N ASN A 19 8.67 -110.69 -35.87
CA ASN A 19 9.06 -110.35 -34.51
C ASN A 19 7.83 -110.20 -33.60
N VAL A 20 8.04 -110.29 -32.29
CA VAL A 20 6.98 -110.09 -31.28
C VAL A 20 7.46 -109.11 -30.21
N TYR A 21 6.54 -108.28 -29.73
CA TYR A 21 6.69 -107.53 -28.50
C TYR A 21 6.29 -108.41 -27.32
N VAL A 22 7.02 -108.29 -26.22
CA VAL A 22 6.62 -108.85 -24.93
C VAL A 22 6.09 -107.69 -24.10
N ILE A 23 4.80 -107.73 -23.78
CA ILE A 23 4.11 -106.67 -23.05
C ILE A 23 3.77 -107.17 -21.65
N GLU A 24 3.80 -106.24 -20.70
CA GLU A 24 3.25 -106.42 -19.37
C GLU A 24 2.24 -105.30 -19.11
N GLU A 25 1.01 -105.68 -18.81
CA GLU A 25 -0.04 -104.77 -18.39
C GLU A 25 -0.28 -104.93 -16.89
N GLU A 26 -0.26 -103.81 -16.16
CA GLU A 26 -0.73 -103.77 -14.78
C GLU A 26 -2.24 -103.55 -14.76
N ILE A 27 -2.98 -104.50 -14.20
CA ILE A 27 -4.44 -104.46 -14.12
C ILE A 27 -4.85 -104.38 -12.65
N GLN A 28 -5.65 -103.36 -12.33
CA GLN A 28 -6.29 -103.25 -11.02
C GLN A 28 -7.51 -104.17 -10.97
N ILE A 29 -7.61 -104.98 -9.91
CA ILE A 29 -8.73 -105.91 -9.70
C ILE A 29 -9.71 -105.29 -8.71
N GLU A 30 -10.96 -105.11 -9.13
CA GLU A 30 -12.05 -104.61 -8.28
C GLU A 30 -13.01 -105.76 -7.94
N GLU A 31 -13.46 -105.85 -6.69
CA GLU A 31 -14.43 -106.87 -6.23
C GLU A 31 -14.03 -108.34 -6.55
N GLY A 32 -12.73 -108.62 -6.60
CA GLY A 32 -12.20 -109.96 -6.80
C GLY A 32 -12.26 -110.48 -8.25
N LYS A 33 -12.58 -109.60 -9.21
CA LYS A 33 -12.63 -109.94 -10.64
C LYS A 33 -12.19 -108.76 -11.53
N TYR A 34 -11.69 -109.05 -12.70
CA TYR A 34 -11.54 -108.07 -13.78
C TYR A 34 -12.11 -108.65 -15.06
N GLU A 35 -12.78 -107.82 -15.86
CA GLU A 35 -13.23 -108.15 -17.20
C GLU A 35 -12.99 -106.94 -18.09
N GLY A 36 -12.08 -107.10 -19.06
CA GLY A 36 -11.72 -106.01 -19.95
C GLY A 36 -10.88 -106.50 -21.13
N LEU A 37 -10.72 -105.62 -22.11
CA LEU A 37 -9.82 -105.86 -23.24
C LEU A 37 -8.39 -105.66 -22.78
N LEU A 38 -7.48 -106.48 -23.30
CA LEU A 38 -6.06 -106.17 -23.23
C LEU A 38 -5.77 -104.95 -24.12
N ALA A 39 -4.81 -104.13 -23.71
CA ALA A 39 -4.50 -102.84 -24.30
C ALA A 39 -3.99 -102.93 -25.75
N HIS A 40 -3.41 -104.08 -26.13
CA HIS A 40 -2.86 -104.33 -27.45
C HIS A 40 -3.58 -105.45 -28.22
N ASP A 41 -3.41 -105.46 -29.55
CA ASP A 41 -4.04 -106.41 -30.47
C ASP A 41 -3.08 -107.52 -30.90
N ASN A 42 -3.52 -108.43 -31.79
CA ASN A 42 -2.74 -109.53 -32.37
C ASN A 42 -2.00 -110.39 -31.33
N ILE A 43 -2.57 -110.50 -30.13
CA ILE A 43 -1.96 -111.21 -29.00
C ILE A 43 -1.94 -112.72 -29.28
N ASN A 44 -0.77 -113.33 -29.10
CA ASN A 44 -0.63 -114.78 -29.08
C ASN A 44 -1.25 -115.33 -27.79
N THR A 45 -2.42 -115.96 -27.88
CA THR A 45 -3.18 -116.41 -26.71
C THR A 45 -2.43 -117.40 -25.83
N ASN A 46 -1.54 -118.19 -26.42
CA ASN A 46 -0.78 -119.20 -25.69
C ASN A 46 0.36 -118.58 -24.84
N SER A 47 0.67 -117.31 -25.08
CA SER A 47 1.70 -116.56 -24.35
C SER A 47 1.14 -115.80 -23.13
N ILE A 48 -0.19 -115.66 -23.02
CA ILE A 48 -0.82 -114.88 -21.96
C ILE A 48 -0.61 -115.59 -20.63
N LYS A 49 0.00 -114.88 -19.68
CA LYS A 49 0.16 -115.32 -18.28
C LYS A 49 -0.16 -114.18 -17.35
N VAL A 50 -0.74 -114.50 -16.20
CA VAL A 50 -1.13 -113.52 -15.18
C VAL A 50 -0.40 -113.83 -13.90
N TYR A 51 0.33 -112.86 -13.37
CA TYR A 51 1.13 -112.99 -12.17
C TYR A 51 0.75 -111.95 -11.11
N THR A 52 0.91 -112.31 -9.84
CA THR A 52 0.71 -111.37 -8.73
C THR A 52 1.86 -110.37 -8.57
N GLY A 53 2.92 -110.46 -9.38
CA GLY A 53 4.06 -109.55 -9.39
C GLY A 53 4.59 -109.28 -10.81
N SER A 54 5.16 -108.09 -10.99
CA SER A 54 5.75 -107.64 -12.26
C SER A 54 6.92 -108.54 -12.69
N LYS A 55 7.19 -108.58 -14.00
CA LYS A 55 8.25 -109.35 -14.68
C LYS A 55 8.19 -110.85 -14.39
N LEU A 56 6.97 -111.42 -14.45
CA LEU A 56 6.73 -112.84 -14.21
C LEU A 56 7.12 -113.30 -12.79
N THR A 57 7.02 -112.41 -11.80
CA THR A 57 7.32 -112.73 -10.38
C THR A 57 6.03 -112.99 -9.59
N GLY A 58 6.14 -113.68 -8.44
CA GLY A 58 4.96 -114.03 -7.63
C GLY A 58 4.24 -115.31 -8.10
N GLU A 59 2.97 -115.46 -7.71
CA GLU A 59 2.16 -116.63 -8.03
C GLU A 59 1.42 -116.44 -9.37
N GLU A 60 1.35 -117.49 -10.18
CA GLU A 60 0.61 -117.47 -11.45
C GLU A 60 -0.89 -117.71 -11.18
N ILE A 61 -1.73 -116.76 -11.59
CA ILE A 61 -3.18 -116.88 -11.48
C ILE A 61 -3.69 -117.76 -12.62
N LYS A 62 -4.15 -118.97 -12.28
CA LYS A 62 -4.69 -119.95 -13.24
C LYS A 62 -6.15 -119.73 -13.60
N ASN A 63 -6.91 -119.02 -12.76
CA ASN A 63 -8.35 -118.77 -12.99
C ASN A 63 -8.57 -117.56 -13.91
N VAL A 64 -8.13 -117.72 -15.15
CA VAL A 64 -8.15 -116.70 -16.20
C VAL A 64 -8.85 -117.26 -17.43
N ILE A 65 -9.79 -116.49 -17.97
CA ILE A 65 -10.51 -116.84 -19.20
C ILE A 65 -10.15 -115.80 -20.25
N VAL A 66 -9.57 -116.24 -21.37
CA VAL A 66 -9.28 -115.39 -22.52
C VAL A 66 -10.25 -115.72 -23.64
N SER A 67 -10.93 -114.71 -24.18
CA SER A 67 -11.90 -114.84 -25.28
C SER A 67 -11.50 -113.96 -26.47
N GLY A 68 -11.75 -114.44 -27.69
CA GLY A 68 -11.68 -113.63 -28.89
C GLY A 68 -13.01 -112.94 -29.17
N ILE A 69 -12.99 -111.87 -29.97
CA ILE A 69 -14.17 -111.10 -30.37
C ILE A 69 -14.39 -111.32 -31.86
N SER A 70 -15.62 -111.64 -32.28
CA SER A 70 -15.90 -112.01 -33.68
C SER A 70 -15.70 -110.87 -34.67
N GLU A 71 -16.03 -109.65 -34.26
CA GLU A 71 -15.95 -108.46 -35.12
C GLU A 71 -14.53 -107.86 -35.16
N THR A 72 -13.75 -108.05 -34.11
CA THR A 72 -12.34 -107.62 -33.99
C THR A 72 -11.48 -108.81 -33.56
N PRO A 73 -11.22 -109.79 -34.46
CA PRO A 73 -10.58 -111.06 -34.11
C PRO A 73 -9.13 -110.93 -33.63
N TRP A 74 -8.49 -109.78 -33.87
CA TRP A 74 -7.18 -109.44 -33.35
C TRP A 74 -7.19 -109.01 -31.87
N LYS A 75 -8.36 -108.67 -31.28
CA LYS A 75 -8.48 -108.29 -29.86
C LYS A 75 -8.70 -109.48 -28.95
N ARG A 76 -8.30 -109.33 -27.69
CA ARG A 76 -8.51 -110.32 -26.63
C ARG A 76 -9.19 -109.70 -25.41
N LEU A 77 -10.30 -110.33 -25.01
CA LEU A 77 -10.99 -110.06 -23.76
C LEU A 77 -10.45 -111.01 -22.70
N ILE A 78 -9.98 -110.49 -21.57
CA ILE A 78 -9.50 -111.27 -20.45
C ILE A 78 -10.45 -111.12 -19.27
N LYS A 79 -10.81 -112.25 -18.65
CA LYS A 79 -11.48 -112.28 -17.35
C LYS A 79 -10.56 -112.93 -16.32
N ILE A 80 -10.28 -112.23 -15.25
CA ILE A 80 -9.36 -112.68 -14.18
C ILE A 80 -10.17 -112.77 -12.89
N TYR A 81 -10.07 -113.89 -12.18
CA TYR A 81 -10.74 -114.07 -10.88
C TYR A 81 -9.68 -114.29 -9.79
N THR A 82 -9.47 -113.26 -8.98
CA THR A 82 -8.45 -113.25 -7.91
C THR A 82 -8.76 -112.18 -6.89
N SER A 83 -8.38 -112.40 -5.63
CA SER A 83 -8.44 -111.38 -4.57
C SER A 83 -7.18 -110.50 -4.49
N VAL A 84 -6.18 -110.75 -5.34
CA VAL A 84 -4.91 -110.00 -5.37
C VAL A 84 -4.99 -108.87 -6.39
N SER A 85 -4.61 -107.65 -5.99
CA SER A 85 -4.52 -106.48 -6.87
C SER A 85 -3.26 -105.67 -6.52
N PRO A 86 -2.54 -105.11 -7.50
CA PRO A 86 -2.71 -105.32 -8.94
C PRO A 86 -2.26 -106.72 -9.38
N VAL A 87 -2.63 -107.09 -10.60
CA VAL A 87 -2.05 -108.23 -11.30
C VAL A 87 -1.33 -107.77 -12.55
N TYR A 88 -0.32 -108.54 -12.96
CA TYR A 88 0.50 -108.24 -14.11
C TYR A 88 0.22 -109.29 -15.19
N VAL A 89 -0.41 -108.85 -16.27
CA VAL A 89 -0.71 -109.70 -17.42
C VAL A 89 0.41 -109.54 -18.43
N THR A 90 1.15 -110.61 -18.64
CA THR A 90 2.24 -110.63 -19.63
C THR A 90 1.82 -111.43 -20.86
N TYR A 91 2.14 -110.93 -22.05
CA TYR A 91 1.84 -111.63 -23.30
C TYR A 91 2.74 -111.18 -24.45
N GLU A 92 2.76 -111.98 -25.51
CA GLU A 92 3.42 -111.67 -26.77
C GLU A 92 2.40 -111.14 -27.79
N THR A 93 2.73 -110.05 -28.47
CA THR A 93 1.95 -109.49 -29.59
C THR A 93 2.84 -109.18 -30.78
N GLN A 94 2.31 -109.32 -32.00
CA GLN A 94 2.99 -108.86 -33.22
C GLN A 94 2.85 -107.34 -33.45
N GLY A 95 2.13 -106.62 -32.59
CA GLY A 95 1.78 -105.20 -32.71
C GLY A 95 0.29 -104.99 -32.96
N ASP A 96 -0.15 -103.74 -32.92
CA ASP A 96 -1.57 -103.36 -32.93
C ASP A 96 -2.16 -103.25 -34.34
N THR A 97 -3.49 -103.40 -34.42
CA THR A 97 -4.24 -103.11 -35.64
C THR A 97 -4.91 -101.75 -35.46
N VAL A 98 -4.54 -100.77 -36.28
CA VAL A 98 -5.21 -99.45 -36.23
C VAL A 98 -6.62 -99.56 -36.79
N GLU A 99 -7.61 -99.26 -35.96
CA GLU A 99 -9.02 -99.30 -36.35
C GLU A 99 -9.54 -97.89 -36.67
N ALA A 100 -10.65 -97.82 -37.42
CA ALA A 100 -11.33 -96.55 -37.65
C ALA A 100 -11.77 -95.87 -36.34
N GLU A 101 -12.08 -96.66 -35.31
CA GLU A 101 -12.44 -96.15 -33.98
C GLU A 101 -11.28 -95.41 -33.30
N ASP A 102 -10.04 -95.92 -33.38
CA ASP A 102 -8.85 -95.28 -32.80
C ASP A 102 -8.62 -93.89 -33.42
N ILE A 103 -8.71 -93.82 -34.75
CA ILE A 103 -8.55 -92.56 -35.50
C ILE A 103 -9.68 -91.57 -35.18
N ASN A 104 -10.92 -92.05 -35.07
CA ASN A 104 -12.06 -91.20 -34.73
C ASN A 104 -11.93 -90.62 -33.31
N LYS A 105 -11.43 -91.38 -32.33
CA LYS A 105 -11.18 -90.89 -30.96
C LYS A 105 -10.16 -89.76 -30.94
N VAL A 106 -9.05 -89.90 -31.66
CA VAL A 106 -8.03 -88.84 -31.80
C VAL A 106 -8.62 -87.63 -32.52
N GLN A 107 -9.36 -87.84 -33.61
CA GLN A 107 -10.02 -86.78 -34.36
C GLN A 107 -11.00 -85.97 -33.48
N ASP A 108 -11.81 -86.65 -32.67
CA ASP A 108 -12.75 -86.01 -31.76
C ASP A 108 -12.04 -85.18 -30.68
N SER A 109 -10.97 -85.72 -30.08
CA SER A 109 -10.13 -84.99 -29.10
C SER A 109 -9.50 -83.73 -29.70
N ILE A 110 -8.94 -83.82 -30.91
CA ILE A 110 -8.37 -82.67 -31.62
C ILE A 110 -9.44 -81.61 -31.88
N VAL A 111 -10.61 -82.01 -32.41
CA VAL A 111 -11.71 -81.09 -32.70
C VAL A 111 -12.24 -80.43 -31.44
N ASN A 112 -12.33 -81.16 -30.33
CA ASN A 112 -12.79 -80.61 -29.06
C ASN A 112 -11.77 -79.64 -28.45
N THR A 113 -10.47 -79.95 -28.55
CA THR A 113 -9.38 -79.05 -28.13
C THR A 113 -9.36 -77.77 -28.96
N GLU A 114 -9.55 -77.87 -30.27
CA GLU A 114 -9.63 -76.72 -31.17
C GLU A 114 -10.82 -75.82 -30.83
N LYS A 115 -12.00 -76.40 -30.56
CA LYS A 115 -13.18 -75.64 -30.09
C LYS A 115 -12.90 -74.90 -28.78
N ALA A 116 -12.25 -75.55 -27.82
CA ALA A 116 -11.92 -74.94 -26.53
C ALA A 116 -10.91 -73.80 -26.69
N LEU A 117 -9.87 -74.00 -27.51
CA LEU A 117 -8.89 -72.96 -27.82
C LEU A 117 -9.55 -71.76 -28.49
N ASN A 118 -10.41 -71.97 -29.49
CA ASN A 118 -11.14 -70.90 -30.16
C ASN A 118 -12.05 -70.11 -29.20
N GLN A 119 -12.70 -70.78 -28.25
CA GLN A 119 -13.49 -70.11 -27.21
C GLN A 119 -12.62 -69.27 -26.28
N GLU A 120 -11.47 -69.78 -25.88
CA GLU A 120 -10.53 -69.05 -25.02
C GLU A 120 -9.93 -67.85 -25.74
N THR A 121 -9.56 -67.99 -27.02
CA THR A 121 -9.15 -66.87 -27.87
C THR A 121 -10.22 -65.79 -27.91
N TYR A 122 -11.47 -66.16 -28.18
CA TYR A 122 -12.57 -65.20 -28.20
C TYR A 122 -12.79 -64.51 -26.84
N ARG A 123 -12.72 -65.27 -25.73
CA ARG A 123 -12.83 -64.73 -24.37
C ARG A 123 -11.71 -63.73 -24.09
N ALA A 124 -10.48 -64.07 -24.43
CA ALA A 124 -9.31 -63.21 -24.25
C ALA A 124 -9.42 -61.92 -25.08
N GLU A 125 -9.75 -62.03 -26.37
CA GLU A 125 -9.94 -60.88 -27.26
C GLU A 125 -11.02 -59.93 -26.73
N LYS A 126 -12.14 -60.46 -26.22
CA LYS A 126 -13.20 -59.64 -25.62
C LYS A 126 -12.74 -58.91 -24.36
N VAL A 127 -11.96 -59.57 -23.51
CA VAL A 127 -11.41 -58.95 -22.29
C VAL A 127 -10.41 -57.86 -22.65
N GLU A 128 -9.52 -58.11 -23.60
CA GLU A 128 -8.55 -57.11 -24.08
C GLU A 128 -9.24 -55.90 -24.70
N GLN A 129 -10.25 -56.11 -25.55
CA GLN A 129 -11.06 -55.02 -26.11
C GLN A 129 -11.74 -54.17 -25.03
N ARG A 130 -12.27 -54.82 -23.98
CA ARG A 130 -12.89 -54.11 -22.84
C ARG A 130 -11.85 -53.30 -22.08
N ILE A 131 -10.71 -53.90 -21.74
CA ILE A 131 -9.62 -53.20 -21.03
C ILE A 131 -9.13 -52.00 -21.83
N ALA A 132 -8.99 -52.13 -23.16
CA ALA A 132 -8.60 -51.02 -24.02
C ALA A 132 -9.64 -49.87 -24.01
N SER A 133 -10.93 -50.21 -24.05
CA SER A 133 -12.01 -49.24 -23.93
C SER A 133 -12.02 -48.54 -22.56
N ASP A 134 -11.90 -49.30 -21.48
CA ASP A 134 -11.90 -48.77 -20.11
C ASP A 134 -10.70 -47.86 -19.89
N LEU A 135 -9.52 -48.21 -20.43
CA LEU A 135 -8.32 -47.39 -20.36
C LEU A 135 -8.48 -46.07 -21.12
N GLU A 136 -9.09 -46.08 -22.31
CA GLU A 136 -9.32 -44.86 -23.08
C GLU A 136 -10.36 -43.96 -22.40
N GLN A 137 -11.40 -44.53 -21.79
CA GLN A 137 -12.36 -43.78 -20.99
C GLN A 137 -11.71 -43.13 -19.77
N GLU A 138 -10.86 -43.87 -19.04
CA GLU A 138 -10.14 -43.34 -17.88
C GLU A 138 -9.17 -42.22 -18.27
N LYS A 139 -8.46 -42.40 -19.38
CA LYS A 139 -7.59 -41.35 -19.95
C LYS A 139 -8.38 -40.08 -20.29
N ASN A 140 -9.54 -40.21 -20.91
CA ASN A 140 -10.40 -39.06 -21.22
C ASN A 140 -10.93 -38.38 -19.95
N ARG A 141 -11.38 -39.17 -18.96
CA ARG A 141 -11.81 -38.67 -17.64
C ARG A 141 -10.71 -37.88 -16.94
N ALA A 142 -9.48 -38.40 -16.96
CA ALA A 142 -8.31 -37.76 -16.37
C ALA A 142 -7.97 -36.45 -17.08
N VAL A 143 -7.90 -36.46 -18.41
CA VAL A 143 -7.65 -35.25 -19.23
C VAL A 143 -8.72 -34.18 -18.99
N ASP A 144 -10.00 -34.56 -18.95
CA ASP A 144 -11.08 -33.61 -18.68
C ASP A 144 -10.97 -33.00 -17.28
N LYS A 145 -10.57 -33.78 -16.27
CA LYS A 145 -10.30 -33.25 -14.93
C LYS A 145 -9.07 -32.37 -14.85
N GLU A 146 -7.99 -32.73 -15.52
CA GLU A 146 -6.80 -31.88 -15.60
C GLU A 146 -7.12 -30.54 -16.29
N ASN A 147 -7.92 -30.56 -17.36
CA ASN A 147 -8.39 -29.35 -18.03
C ASN A 147 -9.26 -28.47 -17.12
N ILE A 148 -10.19 -29.07 -16.37
CA ILE A 148 -11.02 -28.34 -15.40
C ILE A 148 -10.16 -27.70 -14.31
N ILE A 149 -9.25 -28.47 -13.71
CA ILE A 149 -8.36 -27.97 -12.65
C ILE A 149 -7.47 -26.85 -13.18
N SER A 150 -6.89 -27.01 -14.37
CA SER A 150 -6.07 -25.99 -15.02
C SER A 150 -6.86 -24.70 -15.28
N ASN A 151 -8.09 -24.81 -15.76
CA ASN A 151 -8.96 -23.65 -15.98
C ASN A 151 -9.33 -22.95 -14.68
N GLN A 152 -9.70 -23.70 -13.63
CA GLN A 152 -10.00 -23.14 -12.31
C GLN A 152 -8.78 -22.45 -11.70
N LEU A 153 -7.59 -23.06 -11.81
CA LEU A 153 -6.35 -22.47 -11.34
C LEU A 153 -6.02 -21.17 -12.09
N ASN A 154 -6.18 -21.15 -13.41
CA ASN A 154 -5.96 -19.94 -14.20
C ASN A 154 -6.94 -18.81 -13.86
N GLN A 155 -8.20 -19.15 -13.59
CA GLN A 155 -9.20 -18.17 -13.12
C GLN A 155 -8.83 -17.61 -11.74
N GLU A 156 -8.41 -18.47 -10.81
CA GLU A 156 -8.01 -18.04 -9.47
C GLU A 156 -6.74 -17.18 -9.52
N VAL A 157 -5.77 -17.53 -10.36
CA VAL A 157 -4.59 -16.69 -10.62
C VAL A 157 -4.99 -15.32 -11.19
N GLY A 158 -5.99 -15.27 -12.07
CA GLY A 158 -6.54 -14.01 -12.59
C GLY A 158 -7.17 -13.16 -11.49
N ARG A 159 -8.07 -13.74 -10.70
CA ARG A 159 -8.75 -13.08 -9.57
C ARG A 159 -7.74 -12.58 -8.52
N ALA A 160 -6.74 -13.39 -8.19
CA ALA A 160 -5.70 -13.02 -7.23
C ALA A 160 -4.89 -11.81 -7.73
N LYS A 161 -4.45 -11.81 -9.01
CA LYS A 161 -3.72 -10.68 -9.59
C LYS A 161 -4.53 -9.38 -9.61
N GLU A 162 -5.82 -9.46 -9.95
CA GLU A 162 -6.70 -8.29 -9.91
C GLU A 162 -6.90 -7.77 -8.49
N ALA A 163 -7.10 -8.66 -7.51
CA ALA A 163 -7.22 -8.29 -6.12
C ALA A 163 -5.93 -7.62 -5.59
N GLU A 164 -4.75 -8.20 -5.89
CA GLU A 164 -3.45 -7.63 -5.53
C GLU A 164 -3.22 -6.25 -6.17
N HIS A 165 -3.59 -6.10 -7.45
CA HIS A 165 -3.52 -4.81 -8.14
C HIS A 165 -4.45 -3.76 -7.51
N ASN A 166 -5.68 -4.15 -7.13
CA ASN A 166 -6.62 -3.25 -6.47
C ASN A 166 -6.11 -2.82 -5.09
N ILE A 167 -5.61 -3.76 -4.28
CA ILE A 167 -5.00 -3.45 -2.98
C ILE A 167 -3.80 -2.51 -3.15
N THR A 168 -2.98 -2.74 -4.18
CA THR A 168 -1.84 -1.86 -4.50
C THR A 168 -2.29 -0.44 -4.81
N ASN A 169 -3.36 -0.29 -5.60
CA ASN A 169 -3.89 1.03 -5.94
C ASN A 169 -4.53 1.73 -4.74
N GLU A 170 -5.31 1.01 -3.94
CA GLU A 170 -5.89 1.56 -2.71
C GLU A 170 -4.81 2.01 -1.73
N LEU A 171 -3.74 1.23 -1.58
CA LEU A 171 -2.60 1.59 -0.73
C LEU A 171 -1.88 2.84 -1.27
N ASN A 172 -1.65 2.93 -2.58
CA ASN A 172 -1.03 4.13 -3.18
C ASN A 172 -1.89 5.39 -3.02
N ASN A 173 -3.21 5.25 -3.13
CA ASN A 173 -4.15 6.35 -2.89
C ASN A 173 -4.12 6.79 -1.42
N GLU A 174 -4.09 5.85 -0.49
CA GLU A 174 -4.00 6.14 0.95
C GLU A 174 -2.67 6.79 1.31
N ILE A 175 -1.54 6.33 0.75
CA ILE A 175 -0.23 6.96 0.91
C ILE A 175 -0.28 8.41 0.43
N THR A 176 -0.89 8.66 -0.72
CA THR A 176 -1.02 10.02 -1.28
C THR A 176 -1.85 10.90 -0.37
N ARG A 177 -3.04 10.43 0.03
CA ARG A 177 -3.95 11.14 0.95
C ARG A 177 -3.28 11.47 2.28
N ALA A 178 -2.56 10.50 2.86
CA ALA A 178 -1.85 10.68 4.12
C ALA A 178 -0.73 11.71 3.98
N THR A 179 0.09 11.61 2.93
CA THR A 179 1.21 12.53 2.67
C THR A 179 0.73 13.96 2.47
N GLU A 180 -0.34 14.17 1.69
CA GLU A 180 -0.94 15.49 1.50
C GLU A 180 -1.46 16.07 2.83
N LYS A 181 -2.10 15.24 3.66
CA LYS A 181 -2.63 15.68 4.96
C LYS A 181 -1.52 16.02 5.94
N GLU A 182 -0.45 15.24 5.97
CA GLU A 182 0.75 15.50 6.77
C GLU A 182 1.43 16.80 6.37
N GLN A 183 1.50 17.09 5.06
CA GLN A 183 2.04 18.35 4.55
C GLN A 183 1.20 19.55 5.03
N VAL A 184 -0.13 19.47 4.94
CA VAL A 184 -1.04 20.51 5.42
C VAL A 184 -0.91 20.72 6.93
N LEU A 185 -0.77 19.64 7.70
CA LEU A 185 -0.59 19.71 9.15
C LEU A 185 0.75 20.37 9.49
N SER A 186 1.83 19.99 8.80
CA SER A 186 3.16 20.56 8.96
C SER A 186 3.16 22.07 8.68
N THR A 187 2.51 22.51 7.59
CA THR A 187 2.32 23.95 7.30
C THR A 187 1.54 24.66 8.41
N SER A 188 0.47 24.05 8.91
CA SER A 188 -0.36 24.65 9.97
C SER A 188 0.40 24.79 11.30
N ILE A 189 1.20 23.79 11.67
CA ILE A 189 2.08 23.82 12.84
C ILE A 189 3.13 24.93 12.69
N ASN A 190 3.79 25.01 11.53
CA ASN A 190 4.80 26.03 11.28
C ASN A 190 4.22 27.44 11.39
N ASN A 191 3.05 27.69 10.79
CA ASN A 191 2.36 28.98 10.89
C ASN A 191 1.99 29.32 12.34
N THR A 192 1.50 28.33 13.10
CA THR A 192 1.16 28.52 14.52
C THR A 192 2.40 28.85 15.35
N ASN A 193 3.52 28.16 15.10
CA ASN A 193 4.80 28.43 15.75
C ASN A 193 5.31 29.83 15.42
N THR A 194 5.23 30.26 14.16
CA THR A 194 5.58 31.63 13.76
C THR A 194 4.73 32.67 14.48
N ASN A 195 3.41 32.47 14.53
CA ASN A 195 2.50 33.37 15.23
C ASN A 195 2.80 33.45 16.73
N LEU A 196 3.08 32.31 17.37
CA LEU A 196 3.43 32.26 18.78
C LEU A 196 4.75 32.99 19.06
N VAL A 197 5.76 32.83 18.21
CA VAL A 197 7.04 33.55 18.33
C VAL A 197 6.82 35.06 18.19
N ASN A 198 6.01 35.48 17.22
CA ASN A 198 5.69 36.90 17.03
C ASN A 198 4.96 37.48 18.24
N GLU A 199 3.99 36.75 18.80
CA GLU A 199 3.26 37.19 19.99
C GLU A 199 4.16 37.27 21.22
N LYS A 200 5.04 36.28 21.41
CA LYS A 200 6.05 36.30 22.48
C LYS A 200 6.96 37.53 22.40
N ASN A 201 7.37 37.91 21.19
CA ASN A 201 8.20 39.09 21.00
C ASN A 201 7.42 40.38 21.28
N ARG A 202 6.18 40.51 20.77
CA ARG A 202 5.31 41.65 21.06
C ARG A 202 5.04 41.82 22.56
N ALA A 203 4.80 40.72 23.28
CA ALA A 203 4.59 40.75 24.73
C ALA A 203 5.84 41.21 25.47
N LYS A 204 7.03 40.71 25.09
CA LYS A 204 8.32 41.17 25.67
C LYS A 204 8.57 42.65 25.43
N GLU A 205 8.32 43.14 24.22
CA GLU A 205 8.48 44.56 23.90
C GLU A 205 7.52 45.44 24.70
N ALA A 206 6.26 45.00 24.85
CA ALA A 206 5.29 45.68 25.70
C ALA A 206 5.75 45.73 27.17
N GLU A 207 6.27 44.63 27.70
CA GLU A 207 6.82 44.56 29.06
C GLU A 207 8.02 45.51 29.26
N VAL A 208 8.94 45.55 28.30
CA VAL A 208 10.07 46.50 28.30
C VAL A 208 9.57 47.95 28.32
N ASN A 209 8.54 48.29 27.53
CA ASN A 209 7.98 49.64 27.48
C ASN A 209 7.25 50.03 28.78
N ILE A 210 6.55 49.08 29.39
CA ILE A 210 5.93 49.27 30.70
C ILE A 210 7.00 49.54 31.75
N ASN A 211 8.08 48.76 31.78
CA ASN A 211 9.17 48.95 32.74
C ASN A 211 9.84 50.32 32.56
N LYS A 212 10.10 50.77 31.33
CA LYS A 212 10.60 52.13 31.08
C LYS A 212 9.65 53.21 31.60
N SER A 213 8.34 53.02 31.44
CA SER A 213 7.33 53.96 31.94
C SER A 213 7.31 54.00 33.47
N ILE A 214 7.42 52.83 34.11
CA ILE A 214 7.52 52.70 35.57
C ILE A 214 8.79 53.41 36.08
N ASP A 215 9.94 53.19 35.43
CA ASP A 215 11.20 53.85 35.80
C ASP A 215 11.11 55.37 35.69
N SER A 216 10.48 55.89 34.63
CA SER A 216 10.24 57.32 34.48
C SER A 216 9.36 57.87 35.61
N ILE A 217 8.24 57.22 35.91
CA ILE A 217 7.33 57.63 36.98
C ILE A 217 8.02 57.59 38.34
N ASN A 218 8.82 56.56 38.60
CA ASN A 218 9.59 56.44 39.84
C ASN A 218 10.60 57.58 39.98
N ASN A 219 11.30 57.96 38.92
CA ASN A 219 12.22 59.09 38.93
C ASN A 219 11.48 60.41 39.18
N ASP A 220 10.35 60.63 38.51
CA ASP A 220 9.52 61.82 38.71
C ASP A 220 9.01 61.92 40.16
N LEU A 221 8.59 60.78 40.73
CA LEU A 221 8.14 60.71 42.12
C LEU A 221 9.28 61.00 43.12
N ILE A 222 10.49 60.48 42.86
CA ILE A 222 11.67 60.78 43.66
C ILE A 222 11.99 62.28 43.61
N ASN A 223 12.00 62.86 42.40
CA ASN A 223 12.24 64.29 42.21
C ASN A 223 11.20 65.14 42.95
N GLU A 224 9.92 64.79 42.87
CA GLU A 224 8.85 65.53 43.57
C GLU A 224 8.96 65.39 45.09
N LYS A 225 9.30 64.20 45.59
CA LYS A 225 9.56 63.98 47.02
C LYS A 225 10.71 64.84 47.52
N ASP A 226 11.79 64.96 46.75
CA ASP A 226 12.93 65.80 47.13
C ASP A 226 12.59 67.29 47.07
N ARG A 227 11.86 67.73 46.03
CA ARG A 227 11.34 69.11 45.97
C ARG A 227 10.44 69.45 47.16
N ALA A 228 9.54 68.54 47.55
CA ALA A 228 8.65 68.72 48.68
C ALA A 228 9.44 68.84 49.99
N LYS A 229 10.42 67.96 50.22
CA LYS A 229 11.31 68.02 51.40
C LYS A 229 12.11 69.32 51.47
N THR A 230 12.67 69.78 50.35
CA THR A 230 13.37 71.07 50.32
C THR A 230 12.42 72.19 50.72
N ARG A 231 11.20 72.20 50.17
CA ARG A 231 10.21 73.21 50.52
C ARG A 231 9.79 73.14 51.98
N GLU A 232 9.65 71.95 52.56
CA GLU A 232 9.39 71.77 53.99
C GLU A 232 10.55 72.34 54.84
N SER A 233 11.80 72.06 54.47
CA SER A 233 12.98 72.61 55.14
C SER A 233 13.06 74.14 55.06
N ASP A 234 12.70 74.72 53.91
CA ASP A 234 12.64 76.18 53.73
C ASP A 234 11.57 76.77 54.66
N ILE A 235 10.39 76.16 54.73
CA ILE A 235 9.29 76.59 55.61
C ILE A 235 9.68 76.48 57.09
N GLU A 236 10.37 75.41 57.48
CA GLU A 236 10.89 75.24 58.83
C GLU A 236 11.89 76.36 59.18
N THR A 237 12.78 76.70 58.25
CA THR A 237 13.74 77.79 58.41
C THR A 237 13.03 79.14 58.52
N ASP A 238 12.10 79.46 57.63
CA ASP A 238 11.29 80.68 57.66
C ASP A 238 10.53 80.81 59.00
N LEU A 239 9.98 79.70 59.51
CA LEU A 239 9.26 79.65 60.77
C LEU A 239 10.19 79.92 61.96
N ASP A 240 11.39 79.35 61.97
CA ASP A 240 12.37 79.56 63.03
C ASP A 240 12.94 80.98 63.01
N ASP A 241 13.17 81.56 61.83
CA ASP A 241 13.52 82.96 61.68
C ASP A 241 12.41 83.88 62.22
N TYR A 242 11.15 83.61 61.89
CA TYR A 242 10.01 84.36 62.41
C TYR A 242 9.91 84.28 63.94
N LYS A 243 10.10 83.08 64.53
CA LYS A 243 10.17 82.90 65.98
C LYS A 243 11.34 83.69 66.59
N GLY A 244 12.52 83.66 65.96
CA GLY A 244 13.71 84.37 66.41
C GLY A 244 13.51 85.88 66.45
N ILE A 245 12.94 86.45 65.38
CA ILE A 245 12.57 87.87 65.29
C ILE A 245 11.56 88.23 66.38
N ASN A 246 10.48 87.46 66.51
CA ASN A 246 9.46 87.70 67.53
C ASN A 246 10.01 87.60 68.95
N ASN A 247 10.87 86.62 69.25
CA ASN A 247 11.52 86.48 70.55
C ASN A 247 12.40 87.71 70.87
N THR A 248 13.14 88.21 69.88
CA THR A 248 13.95 89.42 70.01
C THR A 248 13.07 90.65 70.28
N GLU A 249 11.96 90.79 69.57
CA GLU A 249 11.03 91.90 69.79
C GLU A 249 10.36 91.84 71.17
N ILE A 250 9.94 90.64 71.60
CA ILE A 250 9.42 90.40 72.95
C ILE A 250 10.47 90.78 74.01
N GLN A 251 11.75 90.45 73.81
CA GLN A 251 12.83 90.86 74.72
C GLN A 251 12.97 92.39 74.78
N LYS A 252 13.00 93.07 73.63
CA LYS A 252 13.05 94.54 73.58
C LYS A 252 11.85 95.18 74.27
N LEU A 253 10.65 94.62 74.11
CA LEU A 253 9.45 95.08 74.78
C LEU A 253 9.56 94.88 76.31
N LYS A 254 10.07 93.74 76.77
CA LYS A 254 10.35 93.51 78.20
C LYS A 254 11.39 94.49 78.75
N GLU A 255 12.45 94.77 78.01
CA GLU A 255 13.46 95.77 78.39
C GLU A 255 12.85 97.18 78.49
N LYS A 256 12.02 97.57 77.51
CA LYS A 256 11.28 98.84 77.56
C LYS A 256 10.31 98.89 78.73
N ASP A 257 9.64 97.79 79.06
CA ASP A 257 8.73 97.71 80.22
C ASP A 257 9.49 97.95 81.52
N ILE A 258 10.66 97.31 81.69
CA ILE A 258 11.60 97.58 82.81
C ILE A 258 12.03 99.06 82.83
N GLU A 259 12.37 99.65 81.68
CA GLU A 259 12.75 101.06 81.58
C GLU A 259 11.60 101.99 81.99
N ILE A 260 10.38 101.70 81.53
CA ILE A 260 9.17 102.45 81.88
C ILE A 260 8.91 102.36 83.38
N ASP A 261 9.00 101.18 83.98
CA ASP A 261 8.78 101.00 85.41
C ASP A 261 9.86 101.72 86.24
N ASN A 262 11.12 101.71 85.81
CA ASN A 262 12.17 102.54 86.40
C ASN A 262 11.86 104.05 86.28
N LYS A 263 11.35 104.52 85.13
CA LYS A 263 10.92 105.92 84.95
C LYS A 263 9.70 106.27 85.79
N LYS A 264 8.73 105.37 85.97
CA LYS A 264 7.59 105.55 86.89
C LYS A 264 8.07 105.63 88.34
N ALA A 265 9.04 104.80 88.75
CA ALA A 265 9.66 104.89 90.06
C ALA A 265 10.37 106.25 90.27
N ALA A 266 11.11 106.73 89.27
CA ALA A 266 11.73 108.06 89.29
C ALA A 266 10.71 109.21 89.30
N LYS A 267 9.60 109.11 88.55
CA LYS A 267 8.50 110.09 88.59
C LYS A 267 7.79 110.10 89.94
N THR A 268 7.58 108.94 90.56
CA THR A 268 7.00 108.83 91.91
C THR A 268 7.92 109.49 92.95
N TYR A 269 9.24 109.34 92.80
CA TYR A 269 10.23 110.06 93.60
C TYR A 269 10.15 111.59 93.39
N VAL A 270 10.03 112.06 92.15
CA VAL A 270 9.86 113.49 91.82
C VAL A 270 8.52 114.07 92.29
N ASP A 271 7.40 113.33 92.14
CA ASP A 271 6.07 113.72 92.63
C ASP A 271 6.05 113.81 94.17
N SER A 272 6.83 112.96 94.87
CA SER A 272 7.02 113.04 96.32
C SER A 272 7.77 114.30 96.77
N GLU A 273 8.72 114.80 95.97
CA GLU A 273 9.47 116.03 96.24
C GLU A 273 8.70 117.30 95.85
N LEU A 274 7.86 117.25 94.81
CA LEU A 274 6.98 118.36 94.40
C LEU A 274 5.83 118.58 95.38
N ASN A 275 5.28 117.52 95.98
CA ASN A 275 4.25 117.62 97.03
C ASN A 275 4.73 118.30 98.32
N LYS A 276 6.05 118.49 98.51
CA LYS A 276 6.60 119.28 99.63
C LYS A 276 6.59 120.80 99.38
N ARG A 277 6.31 121.29 98.15
CA ARG A 277 6.45 122.72 97.77
C ARG A 277 5.15 123.47 97.48
N TYR A 278 3.97 122.85 97.52
CA TYR A 278 2.69 123.49 97.17
C TYR A 278 1.80 123.77 98.41
N LEU A 279 2.13 124.84 99.16
CA LEU A 279 1.18 125.55 100.04
C LEU A 279 1.24 127.04 99.68
N LYS A 280 0.27 127.46 98.86
CA LYS A 280 0.06 128.83 98.37
C LYS A 280 -1.03 129.50 99.24
N GLN A 281 -0.73 130.66 99.80
CA GLN A 281 -1.69 131.46 100.59
C GLN A 281 -1.61 132.93 100.14
N GLU A 282 -2.35 133.29 99.09
CA GLU A 282 -2.69 134.68 98.72
C GLU A 282 -4.08 134.68 98.07
N ILE A 283 -5.04 135.43 98.63
CA ILE A 283 -6.41 135.56 98.10
C ILE A 283 -6.72 137.06 97.93
N PHE A 284 -7.03 137.49 96.69
CA PHE A 284 -7.62 138.79 96.35
C PHE A 284 -9.15 138.71 96.39
N THR A 285 -9.83 139.85 96.57
CA THR A 285 -11.27 139.93 96.90
C THR A 285 -12.19 140.13 95.68
N LYS A 286 -13.47 139.83 95.85
CA LYS A 286 -14.50 139.83 94.78
C LYS A 286 -14.71 141.20 94.11
N GLU A 287 -14.63 142.30 94.85
CA GLU A 287 -14.70 143.66 94.30
C GLU A 287 -13.51 143.99 93.36
N GLU A 288 -12.31 143.48 93.65
CA GLU A 288 -11.12 143.69 92.81
C GLU A 288 -11.22 142.94 91.49
N VAL A 289 -11.90 141.80 91.48
CA VAL A 289 -12.18 141.01 90.26
C VAL A 289 -13.18 141.73 89.36
N LEU A 290 -14.25 142.31 89.92
CA LEU A 290 -15.29 142.98 89.13
C LEU A 290 -14.81 144.27 88.45
N ARG A 291 -13.92 145.05 89.09
CA ARG A 291 -13.34 146.27 88.50
C ARG A 291 -12.41 145.96 87.33
N LYS A 292 -11.62 144.88 87.41
CA LYS A 292 -10.74 144.45 86.31
C LYS A 292 -11.50 143.87 85.12
N ILE A 293 -12.70 143.32 85.34
CA ILE A 293 -13.57 142.88 84.25
C ILE A 293 -14.13 144.11 83.51
N GLN A 294 -14.63 145.13 84.22
CA GLN A 294 -15.26 146.30 83.59
C GLN A 294 -14.33 147.16 82.71
N ASP A 295 -13.03 147.24 83.05
CA ASP A 295 -12.01 147.96 82.26
C ASP A 295 -11.63 147.25 80.93
N VAL A 296 -12.02 145.98 80.75
CA VAL A 296 -11.64 145.15 79.58
C VAL A 296 -12.73 145.07 78.52
N ILE A 297 -13.99 145.41 78.83
CA ILE A 297 -15.16 145.22 77.95
C ILE A 297 -15.72 146.52 77.31
N GLY A 298 -14.97 147.63 77.36
CA GLY A 298 -15.48 148.97 77.04
C GLY A 298 -15.33 149.55 75.63
N THR A 299 -14.71 148.88 74.63
CA THR A 299 -14.42 149.50 73.30
C THR A 299 -14.32 148.53 72.09
N ALA A 300 -15.00 147.38 72.07
CA ALA A 300 -14.86 146.40 70.97
C ALA A 300 -15.42 146.90 69.60
N PRO A 301 -14.60 146.93 68.53
CA PRO A 301 -14.82 146.00 67.40
C PRO A 301 -13.53 145.53 66.66
N GLU A 302 -13.53 144.25 66.26
CA GLU A 302 -12.83 143.63 65.10
C GLU A 302 -13.21 142.13 64.98
N ALA A 303 -13.86 141.55 65.98
CA ALA A 303 -14.42 140.18 65.97
C ALA A 303 -15.76 140.01 65.22
N LEU A 304 -16.06 140.87 64.23
CA LEU A 304 -17.34 140.90 63.50
C LEU A 304 -17.21 140.56 62.00
N ASP A 305 -16.06 140.01 61.57
CA ASP A 305 -15.84 139.58 60.17
C ASP A 305 -16.12 138.08 59.93
N THR A 306 -16.13 137.25 60.98
CA THR A 306 -16.25 135.78 60.85
C THR A 306 -17.67 135.28 60.52
N LEU A 307 -18.71 136.05 60.88
CA LEU A 307 -20.10 135.70 60.54
C LEU A 307 -20.46 136.02 59.07
N SER A 308 -19.77 137.00 58.46
CA SER A 308 -19.92 137.38 57.05
C SER A 308 -19.31 136.32 56.12
N GLU A 309 -18.17 135.72 56.51
CA GLU A 309 -17.52 134.64 55.76
C GLU A 309 -18.32 133.32 55.81
N ILE A 310 -19.00 133.02 56.91
CA ILE A 310 -19.87 131.84 57.04
C ILE A 310 -21.12 131.96 56.14
N ALA A 311 -21.72 133.15 56.02
CA ALA A 311 -22.89 133.35 55.16
C ALA A 311 -22.58 133.17 53.66
N LYS A 312 -21.40 133.64 53.21
CA LYS A 312 -20.94 133.47 51.82
C LYS A 312 -20.54 132.03 51.47
N SER A 313 -19.95 131.29 52.41
CA SER A 313 -19.56 129.88 52.21
C SER A 313 -20.74 128.90 52.20
N LEU A 314 -21.89 129.31 52.75
CA LEU A 314 -23.19 128.61 52.61
C LEU A 314 -24.01 129.10 51.39
N ASN A 315 -23.37 129.78 50.43
CA ASN A 315 -23.95 130.28 49.19
C ASN A 315 -25.20 131.18 49.36
N ASN A 316 -25.33 131.84 50.51
CA ASN A 316 -26.54 132.59 50.89
C ASN A 316 -27.85 131.77 50.78
N ASP A 317 -27.81 130.45 50.98
CA ASP A 317 -29.02 129.61 50.95
C ASP A 317 -29.83 129.77 52.25
N ALA A 318 -30.99 130.44 52.14
CA ALA A 318 -31.90 130.69 53.25
C ALA A 318 -32.59 129.42 53.79
N ASP A 319 -32.57 128.30 53.03
CA ASP A 319 -33.14 127.01 53.42
C ASP A 319 -32.15 125.85 53.15
N PHE A 320 -30.90 126.04 53.57
CA PHE A 320 -29.84 125.04 53.42
C PHE A 320 -30.24 123.64 53.95
N ALA A 321 -31.01 123.61 55.05
CA ALA A 321 -31.54 122.38 55.62
C ALA A 321 -32.55 121.69 54.67
N GLY A 322 -33.45 122.44 54.03
CA GLY A 322 -34.36 121.93 53.00
C GLY A 322 -33.64 121.45 51.74
N THR A 323 -32.62 122.17 51.29
CA THR A 323 -31.79 121.81 50.12
C THR A 323 -31.08 120.47 50.32
N ILE A 324 -30.46 120.26 51.49
CA ILE A 324 -29.82 118.99 51.86
C ILE A 324 -30.85 117.86 52.02
N THR A 325 -32.00 118.15 52.65
CA THR A 325 -33.08 117.16 52.84
C THR A 325 -33.65 116.66 51.49
N ASN A 326 -33.81 117.55 50.50
CA ASN A 326 -34.28 117.18 49.16
C ASN A 326 -33.24 116.39 48.34
N GLN A 327 -31.94 116.60 48.58
CA GLN A 327 -30.89 115.78 47.94
C GLN A 327 -30.77 114.39 48.59
N LEU A 328 -30.94 114.28 49.90
CA LEU A 328 -31.00 113.01 50.63
C LEU A 328 -32.25 112.20 50.27
N SER A 329 -33.40 112.85 50.04
CA SER A 329 -34.65 112.21 49.62
C SER A 329 -34.61 111.56 48.22
N LYS A 330 -33.55 111.82 47.43
CA LYS A 330 -33.30 111.19 46.12
C LYS A 330 -32.43 109.93 46.21
N LYS A 331 -31.99 109.53 47.41
CA LYS A 331 -31.27 108.26 47.67
C LYS A 331 -32.27 107.20 48.11
N VAL A 332 -32.16 105.98 47.56
CA VAL A 332 -33.02 104.84 47.90
C VAL A 332 -32.42 104.05 49.08
N ASP A 333 -33.26 103.57 50.00
CA ASP A 333 -32.86 102.81 51.19
C ASP A 333 -32.34 101.39 50.89
N LYS A 334 -31.33 100.94 51.66
CA LYS A 334 -30.65 99.64 51.51
C LYS A 334 -31.31 98.56 52.39
N ALA A 335 -31.98 97.59 51.79
CA ALA A 335 -32.44 96.38 52.49
C ALA A 335 -31.32 95.34 52.64
N GLN A 336 -31.25 94.68 53.79
CA GLN A 336 -30.19 93.75 54.16
C GLN A 336 -30.13 92.55 53.19
N GLY A 337 -28.97 92.37 52.53
CA GLY A 337 -28.71 91.25 51.60
C GLY A 337 -28.82 91.57 50.10
N LYS A 338 -29.05 92.82 49.69
CA LYS A 338 -29.05 93.22 48.26
C LYS A 338 -28.07 94.36 47.96
N ALA A 339 -27.38 94.28 46.83
CA ALA A 339 -26.57 95.37 46.27
C ALA A 339 -27.46 96.43 45.59
N LEU A 340 -26.99 97.67 45.55
CA LEU A 340 -27.65 98.79 44.89
C LEU A 340 -27.35 98.71 43.38
N SER A 341 -28.39 98.43 42.59
CA SER A 341 -28.45 98.10 41.15
C SER A 341 -28.37 96.61 40.82
N ASP A 342 -29.43 96.06 40.19
CA ASP A 342 -29.40 95.11 39.06
C ASP A 342 -30.78 94.46 38.84
N GLU A 343 -31.52 94.91 37.82
CA GLU A 343 -32.60 94.10 37.23
C GLU A 343 -32.01 93.11 36.21
N ASN A 344 -31.64 91.90 36.63
CA ASN A 344 -31.01 90.91 35.75
C ASN A 344 -31.98 89.93 35.04
N TYR A 345 -33.31 90.14 35.12
CA TYR A 345 -34.28 89.32 34.37
C TYR A 345 -35.49 90.13 33.91
N THR A 346 -35.84 90.00 32.63
CA THR A 346 -37.07 90.58 32.07
C THR A 346 -38.30 89.75 32.45
N GLY A 347 -39.49 90.36 32.49
CA GLY A 347 -40.74 89.66 32.83
C GLY A 347 -41.00 88.39 32.01
N LYS A 348 -40.61 88.40 30.72
CA LYS A 348 -40.71 87.24 29.82
C LYS A 348 -39.82 86.06 30.24
N GLU A 349 -38.66 86.31 30.83
CA GLU A 349 -37.75 85.24 31.31
C GLU A 349 -38.25 84.62 32.60
N LYS A 350 -38.89 85.43 33.46
CA LYS A 350 -39.55 84.96 34.68
C LYS A 350 -40.75 84.07 34.39
N ASP A 351 -41.58 84.43 33.43
CA ASP A 351 -42.75 83.63 33.02
C ASP A 351 -42.34 82.29 32.40
N LYS A 352 -41.22 82.28 31.66
CA LYS A 352 -40.66 81.06 31.05
C LYS A 352 -40.06 80.09 32.08
N LEU A 353 -39.47 80.63 33.15
CA LEU A 353 -38.94 79.85 34.28
C LEU A 353 -40.04 79.35 35.23
N ALA A 354 -41.13 80.10 35.37
CA ALA A 354 -42.27 79.71 36.21
C ALA A 354 -43.08 78.53 35.65
N GLY A 355 -42.99 78.25 34.34
CA GLY A 355 -43.69 77.14 33.67
C GLY A 355 -42.96 75.78 33.67
N ILE A 356 -41.77 75.69 34.27
CA ILE A 356 -40.98 74.44 34.30
C ILE A 356 -41.31 73.70 35.60
N GLU A 357 -42.02 72.56 35.50
CA GLU A 357 -42.33 71.72 36.67
C GLU A 357 -41.07 71.10 37.31
N THR A 358 -41.13 70.87 38.62
CA THR A 358 -40.08 70.23 39.41
C THR A 358 -39.73 68.86 38.83
N ASN A 359 -38.50 68.67 38.32
CA ASN A 359 -37.95 67.48 37.62
C ASN A 359 -38.20 67.36 36.10
N ALA A 360 -38.48 68.46 35.37
CA ALA A 360 -38.74 68.45 33.92
C ALA A 360 -37.65 67.81 33.01
N ASN A 361 -36.47 67.43 33.53
CA ASN A 361 -35.42 66.72 32.77
C ASN A 361 -35.03 65.33 33.33
N LYS A 362 -35.87 64.70 34.18
CA LYS A 362 -35.54 63.38 34.75
C LYS A 362 -35.86 62.23 33.77
N TYR A 363 -35.17 62.16 32.63
CA TYR A 363 -35.16 60.96 31.80
C TYR A 363 -34.22 59.92 32.43
N VAL A 364 -34.78 58.92 33.11
CA VAL A 364 -34.05 57.74 33.59
C VAL A 364 -34.22 56.64 32.56
N HIS A 365 -33.14 56.27 31.88
CA HIS A 365 -33.17 55.17 30.91
C HIS A 365 -33.54 53.87 31.65
N PRO A 366 -34.56 53.12 31.20
CA PRO A 366 -34.89 51.84 31.82
C PRO A 366 -33.72 50.86 31.63
N SER A 367 -33.48 50.01 32.63
CA SER A 367 -32.39 49.01 32.59
C SER A 367 -32.61 47.94 31.51
N LYS A 368 -33.84 47.79 31.01
CA LYS A 368 -34.22 46.91 29.91
C LYS A 368 -35.34 47.55 29.08
N HIS A 369 -35.27 47.38 27.77
CA HIS A 369 -36.37 47.65 26.84
C HIS A 369 -36.52 46.44 25.91
N THR A 370 -37.72 46.22 25.37
CA THR A 370 -37.96 45.19 24.36
C THR A 370 -37.37 45.64 23.02
N ALA A 371 -36.83 44.71 22.22
CA ALA A 371 -36.13 45.02 20.96
C ALA A 371 -36.95 45.86 19.96
N ASN A 372 -38.28 45.77 20.01
CA ASN A 372 -39.21 46.51 19.14
C ASN A 372 -39.27 48.03 19.41
N VAL A 373 -38.59 48.51 20.46
CA VAL A 373 -38.53 49.94 20.81
C VAL A 373 -37.46 50.68 20.00
N ILE A 374 -36.55 49.96 19.34
CA ILE A 374 -35.51 50.54 18.48
C ILE A 374 -36.00 50.53 17.02
N THR A 375 -36.08 51.71 16.40
CA THR A 375 -36.28 51.82 14.94
C THR A 375 -34.93 51.60 14.27
N GLN A 376 -34.79 50.53 13.48
CA GLN A 376 -33.48 50.12 12.96
C GLN A 376 -33.07 50.87 11.69
N ASP A 377 -31.82 51.31 11.64
CA ASP A 377 -31.18 51.89 10.45
C ASP A 377 -29.79 51.25 10.18
N SER A 378 -29.03 51.74 9.20
CA SER A 378 -27.69 51.21 8.85
C SER A 378 -26.64 51.29 9.97
N SER A 379 -26.84 52.14 10.97
CA SER A 379 -25.92 52.39 12.07
C SER A 379 -26.48 51.95 13.43
N HIS A 380 -27.77 51.66 13.53
CA HIS A 380 -28.47 51.28 14.76
C HIS A 380 -29.31 50.02 14.53
N ARG A 381 -28.65 48.85 14.50
CA ARG A 381 -29.28 47.52 14.39
C ARG A 381 -28.51 46.51 15.25
N PHE A 382 -29.19 45.46 15.72
CA PHE A 382 -28.58 44.46 16.60
C PHE A 382 -27.56 43.54 15.91
N VAL A 383 -27.69 43.37 14.60
CA VAL A 383 -26.77 42.58 13.76
C VAL A 383 -26.68 43.26 12.39
N ASN A 384 -25.50 43.27 11.79
CA ASN A 384 -25.30 43.85 10.46
C ASN A 384 -25.67 42.87 9.34
N ASP A 385 -25.81 43.37 8.11
CA ASP A 385 -26.28 42.56 6.99
C ASP A 385 -25.26 41.47 6.60
N ASN A 386 -23.97 41.72 6.82
CA ASN A 386 -22.92 40.76 6.57
C ASN A 386 -22.95 39.59 7.59
N GLU A 387 -23.25 39.87 8.86
CA GLU A 387 -23.45 38.86 9.91
C GLU A 387 -24.69 38.01 9.64
N LYS A 388 -25.79 38.62 9.19
CA LYS A 388 -26.99 37.89 8.76
C LYS A 388 -26.71 36.98 7.56
N ILE A 389 -25.97 37.47 6.57
CA ILE A 389 -25.53 36.65 5.42
C ILE A 389 -24.68 35.48 5.89
N ASN A 390 -23.69 35.72 6.77
CA ASN A 390 -22.82 34.68 7.29
C ASN A 390 -23.56 33.65 8.15
N TRP A 391 -24.53 34.07 8.97
CA TRP A 391 -25.35 33.14 9.75
C TRP A 391 -26.29 32.32 8.88
N ASN A 392 -26.92 32.93 7.89
CA ASN A 392 -27.77 32.24 6.94
C ASN A 392 -26.96 31.27 6.08
N ASP A 393 -25.77 31.65 5.64
CA ASP A 393 -24.83 30.80 4.91
C ASP A 393 -24.35 29.63 5.78
N ALA A 394 -23.95 29.88 7.03
CA ALA A 394 -23.56 28.83 7.98
C ALA A 394 -24.72 27.86 8.27
N ASN A 395 -25.95 28.36 8.38
CA ASN A 395 -27.13 27.54 8.59
C ASN A 395 -27.52 26.74 7.33
N SER A 396 -27.35 27.31 6.15
CA SER A 396 -27.61 26.64 4.86
C SER A 396 -26.54 25.61 4.51
N LYS A 397 -25.32 25.77 5.03
CA LYS A 397 -24.18 24.83 4.91
C LYS A 397 -24.18 23.72 5.96
N LYS A 398 -25.19 23.65 6.82
CA LYS A 398 -25.44 22.47 7.64
C LYS A 398 -25.84 21.32 6.73
N HIS A 399 -24.87 20.48 6.38
CA HIS A 399 -25.18 19.17 5.80
C HIS A 399 -25.45 18.19 6.94
N GLN A 400 -26.39 17.29 6.73
CA GLN A 400 -26.49 16.09 7.55
C GLN A 400 -25.61 15.02 6.93
N HIS A 401 -24.79 14.40 7.75
CA HIS A 401 -24.01 13.25 7.35
C HIS A 401 -24.93 12.04 7.27
N ASP A 402 -24.99 11.37 6.11
CA ASP A 402 -25.86 10.20 5.89
C ASP A 402 -25.55 9.06 6.88
N ASN A 403 -24.32 9.01 7.37
CA ASN A 403 -23.83 8.08 8.39
C ASN A 403 -24.02 8.56 9.83
N LYS A 404 -24.69 9.69 10.10
CA LYS A 404 -24.94 10.17 11.46
C LYS A 404 -25.68 9.12 12.31
N ALA A 405 -26.71 8.48 11.76
CA ALA A 405 -27.43 7.42 12.45
C ALA A 405 -26.55 6.20 12.73
N VAL A 406 -25.61 5.87 11.82
CA VAL A 406 -24.63 4.78 12.00
C VAL A 406 -23.62 5.11 13.10
N ILE A 407 -23.13 6.35 13.15
CA ILE A 407 -22.20 6.82 14.18
C ILE A 407 -22.88 6.91 15.54
N ASP A 408 -24.13 7.38 15.60
CA ASP A 408 -24.91 7.42 16.85
C ASP A 408 -25.26 6.00 17.37
N SER A 409 -25.28 4.99 16.49
CA SER A 409 -25.46 3.58 16.84
C SER A 409 -24.19 2.93 17.40
N LEU A 410 -23.02 3.50 17.12
CA LEU A 410 -21.73 3.09 17.69
C LEU A 410 -21.58 3.67 19.10
N SER A 411 -22.30 3.06 20.04
CA SER A 411 -22.19 3.43 21.46
C SER A 411 -20.79 3.13 22.02
N GLN A 412 -20.40 3.87 23.08
CA GLN A 412 -19.16 3.63 23.81
C GLN A 412 -19.02 2.15 24.24
N ALA A 413 -20.14 1.49 24.59
CA ALA A 413 -20.13 0.07 24.94
C ALA A 413 -19.78 -0.89 23.78
N ILE A 414 -20.10 -0.53 22.53
CA ILE A 414 -19.72 -1.30 21.34
C ILE A 414 -18.24 -1.05 21.01
N ILE A 415 -17.78 0.19 21.16
CA ILE A 415 -16.38 0.57 20.99
C ILE A 415 -15.51 -0.12 22.05
N ASP A 416 -15.95 -0.15 23.30
CA ASP A 416 -15.25 -0.84 24.39
C ASP A 416 -15.24 -2.37 24.17
N LYS A 417 -16.32 -2.95 23.64
CA LYS A 417 -16.32 -4.37 23.20
C LYS A 417 -15.34 -4.64 22.07
N TRP A 418 -15.28 -3.77 21.06
CA TRP A 418 -14.34 -3.90 19.95
C TRP A 418 -12.89 -3.76 20.42
N ASN A 419 -12.63 -2.77 21.28
CA ASN A 419 -11.32 -2.56 21.89
C ASN A 419 -10.93 -3.73 22.80
N SER A 420 -11.86 -4.29 23.58
CA SER A 420 -11.59 -5.50 24.39
C SER A 420 -11.32 -6.76 23.54
N LYS A 421 -11.88 -6.83 22.32
CA LYS A 421 -11.57 -7.87 21.33
C LYS A 421 -10.24 -7.62 20.62
N ALA A 422 -9.86 -6.36 20.43
CA ALA A 422 -8.60 -5.94 19.81
C ALA A 422 -7.40 -6.00 20.79
N GLU A 423 -7.63 -5.87 22.09
CA GLU A 423 -6.65 -6.12 23.15
C GLU A 423 -6.38 -7.62 23.36
N GLY A 424 -7.27 -8.49 22.88
CA GLY A 424 -7.01 -9.91 22.71
C GLY A 424 -6.08 -10.13 21.52
N VAL A 425 -4.78 -9.93 21.73
CA VAL A 425 -3.71 -10.24 20.78
C VAL A 425 -3.97 -11.59 20.11
N HIS A 426 -4.37 -11.58 18.83
CA HIS A 426 -4.39 -12.79 18.01
C HIS A 426 -2.95 -13.05 17.56
N THR A 427 -2.10 -13.48 18.48
CA THR A 427 -0.81 -14.05 18.12
C THR A 427 -1.03 -15.50 17.76
N HIS A 428 -1.03 -15.77 16.45
CA HIS A 428 -0.80 -17.13 15.96
C HIS A 428 0.68 -17.45 16.13
N THR A 429 0.98 -18.49 16.89
CA THR A 429 2.32 -19.08 16.95
C THR A 429 2.63 -19.76 15.61
N LYS A 430 3.91 -19.87 15.24
CA LYS A 430 4.33 -20.58 14.00
C LYS A 430 3.76 -22.00 13.90
N ASN A 431 3.56 -22.67 15.04
CA ASN A 431 2.90 -23.98 15.12
C ASN A 431 1.44 -23.95 14.65
N GLU A 432 0.67 -22.92 15.03
CA GLU A 432 -0.76 -22.83 14.75
C GLU A 432 -1.08 -22.57 13.27
N VAL A 433 -0.08 -22.14 12.50
CA VAL A 433 -0.18 -21.93 11.05
C VAL A 433 0.67 -22.91 10.23
N GLY A 434 1.24 -23.95 10.86
CA GLY A 434 2.05 -24.95 10.16
C GLY A 434 3.37 -24.44 9.57
N LEU A 435 3.90 -23.34 10.13
CA LEU A 435 5.17 -22.70 9.74
C LEU A 435 6.25 -22.88 10.82
N ASP A 436 6.08 -23.86 11.70
CA ASP A 436 7.00 -24.21 12.79
C ASP A 436 8.41 -24.55 12.32
N LYS A 437 8.53 -24.96 11.05
CA LYS A 437 9.80 -25.29 10.39
C LYS A 437 10.34 -24.17 9.49
N VAL A 438 9.65 -23.04 9.41
CA VAL A 438 10.02 -21.89 8.58
C VAL A 438 10.50 -20.77 9.51
N ASP A 439 11.78 -20.83 9.87
CA ASP A 439 12.42 -19.76 10.61
C ASP A 439 12.87 -18.64 9.67
N ASN A 440 12.44 -17.40 9.95
CA ASN A 440 13.00 -16.19 9.33
C ASN A 440 14.33 -15.81 10.00
N THR A 441 15.24 -16.79 10.07
CA THR A 441 16.61 -16.58 10.53
C THR A 441 17.39 -15.89 9.43
N THR A 442 18.27 -14.96 9.83
CA THR A 442 19.13 -14.24 8.89
C THR A 442 19.88 -15.23 8.01
N ASP A 443 20.22 -14.86 6.76
CA ASP A 443 20.90 -15.76 5.83
C ASP A 443 22.16 -16.41 6.41
N LEU A 444 22.79 -15.77 7.41
CA LEU A 444 23.94 -16.28 8.13
C LEU A 444 23.64 -17.53 8.98
N ASP A 445 22.43 -17.66 9.48
CA ASP A 445 21.99 -18.74 10.38
C ASP A 445 21.30 -19.90 9.66
N LYS A 446 21.11 -19.79 8.35
CA LYS A 446 20.66 -20.91 7.53
C LYS A 446 21.73 -22.01 7.51
N PRO A 447 21.38 -23.29 7.71
CA PRO A 447 22.34 -24.40 7.75
C PRO A 447 23.24 -24.48 6.49
N VAL A 448 22.69 -24.12 5.32
CA VAL A 448 23.42 -24.14 4.04
C VAL A 448 24.53 -23.09 3.97
N SER A 449 24.36 -21.92 4.58
CA SER A 449 25.34 -20.82 4.50
C SER A 449 26.62 -21.14 5.28
N LYS A 450 26.48 -21.75 6.48
CA LYS A 450 27.63 -22.22 7.28
C LYS A 450 28.35 -23.39 6.61
N ALA A 451 27.61 -24.30 5.96
CA ALA A 451 28.17 -25.41 5.21
C ALA A 451 28.94 -24.94 3.95
N VAL A 452 28.40 -23.98 3.21
CA VAL A 452 29.03 -23.38 2.03
C VAL A 452 30.29 -22.60 2.42
N GLN A 453 30.25 -21.80 3.48
CA GLN A 453 31.44 -21.08 3.97
C GLN A 453 32.53 -22.03 4.47
N THR A 454 32.16 -23.13 5.14
CA THR A 454 33.12 -24.17 5.56
C THR A 454 33.75 -24.89 4.37
N ALA A 455 32.97 -25.16 3.31
CA ALA A 455 33.47 -25.74 2.07
C ALA A 455 34.39 -24.76 1.31
N LEU A 456 34.06 -23.46 1.29
CA LEU A 456 34.91 -22.39 0.74
C LEU A 456 36.22 -22.22 1.52
N ASN A 457 36.17 -22.25 2.85
CA ASN A 457 37.35 -22.18 3.71
C ASN A 457 38.29 -23.38 3.47
N LYS A 458 37.75 -24.55 3.10
CA LYS A 458 38.53 -25.73 2.68
C LYS A 458 39.08 -25.64 1.25
N LYS A 459 38.63 -24.67 0.43
CA LYS A 459 39.10 -24.43 -0.94
C LYS A 459 40.21 -23.38 -1.02
N ALA A 460 40.80 -22.95 0.10
CA ALA A 460 41.92 -22.03 0.10
C ALA A 460 43.11 -22.62 -0.68
N ASN A 461 43.44 -22.00 -1.81
CA ASN A 461 44.58 -22.34 -2.64
C ASN A 461 45.87 -22.05 -1.86
N SER A 462 46.55 -23.10 -1.41
CA SER A 462 47.96 -23.03 -1.02
C SER A 462 48.77 -22.61 -2.24
N HIS A 463 49.23 -21.36 -2.26
CA HIS A 463 50.18 -20.87 -3.24
C HIS A 463 51.26 -20.04 -2.52
N SER A 464 52.49 -20.15 -3.04
CA SER A 464 53.69 -19.50 -2.49
C SER A 464 54.01 -18.24 -3.28
N HIS A 465 54.43 -17.18 -2.58
CA HIS A 465 54.95 -15.96 -3.20
C HIS A 465 56.44 -15.80 -2.89
N PRO A 466 57.26 -15.33 -3.84
CA PRO A 466 58.68 -15.08 -3.64
C PRO A 466 58.97 -13.75 -2.90
N TYR A 467 57.97 -13.18 -2.20
CA TYR A 467 58.08 -11.91 -1.47
C TYR A 467 57.56 -12.07 -0.04
N LEU A 468 58.12 -11.27 0.88
CA LEU A 468 57.86 -11.30 2.33
C LEU A 468 56.35 -11.37 2.64
N PRO A 469 55.87 -12.39 3.38
CA PRO A 469 54.46 -12.52 3.71
C PRO A 469 54.03 -11.40 4.68
N LEU A 470 53.04 -10.60 4.28
CA LEU A 470 52.58 -9.41 5.02
C LEU A 470 51.73 -9.70 6.27
N SER A 471 51.46 -10.97 6.59
CA SER A 471 51.06 -11.38 7.95
C SER A 471 51.14 -12.90 8.12
N GLY A 472 51.80 -13.37 9.19
CA GLY A 472 51.63 -14.72 9.73
C GLY A 472 52.60 -15.83 9.25
N GLY A 473 53.63 -15.52 8.46
CA GLY A 473 54.67 -16.48 8.06
C GLY A 473 56.01 -16.26 8.78
N LYS A 474 56.71 -17.35 9.15
CA LYS A 474 58.08 -17.30 9.70
C LYS A 474 59.10 -17.33 8.55
N LEU A 475 59.95 -16.31 8.44
CA LEU A 475 61.03 -16.26 7.46
C LEU A 475 62.21 -17.14 7.90
N THR A 476 62.66 -18.05 7.05
CA THR A 476 63.74 -19.01 7.34
C THR A 476 64.91 -18.93 6.35
N GLY A 477 65.14 -17.79 5.70
CA GLY A 477 66.23 -17.58 4.75
C GLY A 477 66.95 -16.24 4.93
N ASN A 478 68.20 -16.15 4.46
CA ASN A 478 69.01 -14.93 4.50
C ASN A 478 68.42 -13.86 3.58
N LEU A 479 68.33 -12.62 4.06
CA LEU A 479 67.74 -11.49 3.34
C LEU A 479 68.85 -10.62 2.73
N THR A 480 68.92 -10.55 1.40
CA THR A 480 69.87 -9.70 0.67
C THR A 480 69.18 -8.39 0.28
N ILE A 481 69.68 -7.25 0.75
CA ILE A 481 69.15 -5.92 0.41
C ILE A 481 69.86 -5.42 -0.86
N ALA A 482 69.09 -5.00 -1.87
CA ALA A 482 69.66 -4.39 -3.08
C ALA A 482 70.26 -3.01 -2.76
N ASP A 483 71.35 -2.67 -3.45
CA ASP A 483 72.17 -1.50 -3.17
C ASP A 483 71.34 -0.19 -3.14
N GLY A 484 71.53 0.61 -2.08
CA GLY A 484 70.77 1.85 -1.85
C GLY A 484 69.39 1.73 -1.19
N LYS A 485 68.97 0.55 -0.71
CA LYS A 485 67.72 0.37 0.07
C LYS A 485 68.04 0.15 1.56
N LYS A 486 67.23 0.72 2.47
CA LYS A 486 67.39 0.58 3.94
C LYS A 486 66.27 -0.28 4.52
N LEU A 487 66.61 -1.19 5.43
CA LEU A 487 65.63 -1.93 6.25
C LEU A 487 65.62 -1.34 7.66
N VAL A 488 64.43 -0.99 8.15
CA VAL A 488 64.22 -0.46 9.50
C VAL A 488 63.41 -1.48 10.29
N PHE A 489 63.97 -1.96 11.40
CA PHE A 489 63.23 -2.77 12.36
C PHE A 489 62.90 -1.89 13.58
N MET A 490 61.62 -1.75 13.90
CA MET A 490 61.15 -1.13 15.14
C MET A 490 60.78 -2.24 16.12
N ASP A 491 61.19 -2.13 17.37
CA ASP A 491 60.66 -2.99 18.42
C ASP A 491 59.28 -2.51 18.90
N SER A 492 58.66 -3.29 19.79
CA SER A 492 57.32 -3.02 20.33
C SER A 492 57.22 -1.76 21.20
N ASN A 493 58.35 -1.14 21.54
CA ASN A 493 58.42 0.07 22.34
C ASN A 493 58.69 1.32 21.49
N GLY A 494 58.83 1.18 20.16
CA GLY A 494 58.99 2.30 19.23
C GLY A 494 60.45 2.71 18.97
N GLU A 495 61.42 2.08 19.62
CA GLU A 495 62.84 2.29 19.31
C GLU A 495 63.26 1.33 18.19
N GLY A 496 63.81 1.89 17.11
CA GLY A 496 64.21 1.10 15.94
C GLY A 496 65.66 1.37 15.56
N MET A 497 66.37 0.30 15.21
CA MET A 497 67.70 0.38 14.59
C MET A 497 67.55 0.22 13.08
N ALA A 498 68.17 1.11 12.31
CA ALA A 498 68.30 0.97 10.86
C ALA A 498 69.75 0.65 10.51
N MET A 499 69.96 -0.35 9.65
CA MET A 499 71.25 -0.64 9.00
C MET A 499 71.13 -0.27 7.52
N ASP A 500 72.17 0.35 6.98
CA ASP A 500 72.35 0.44 5.53
C ASP A 500 73.23 -0.70 5.00
N SER A 501 73.45 -0.73 3.68
CA SER A 501 74.20 -1.76 2.99
C SER A 501 75.71 -1.80 3.33
N ASN A 502 76.23 -0.83 4.09
CA ASN A 502 77.64 -0.76 4.51
C ASN A 502 77.87 -1.12 5.98
N GLY A 503 76.81 -1.38 6.76
CA GLY A 503 76.91 -1.88 8.13
C GLY A 503 77.02 -0.81 9.23
N GLU A 504 76.72 0.46 8.93
CA GLU A 504 76.67 1.51 9.96
C GLU A 504 75.29 1.55 10.66
N ASN A 505 75.30 1.67 11.99
CA ASN A 505 74.11 1.58 12.84
C ASN A 505 73.54 2.97 13.15
N TRP A 506 72.26 3.18 12.83
CA TRP A 506 71.52 4.41 13.11
C TRP A 506 70.62 4.19 14.32
N ARG A 507 70.68 5.07 15.33
CA ARG A 507 69.81 5.04 16.53
C ARG A 507 68.80 6.18 16.50
N LEU A 508 67.54 5.87 16.77
CA LEU A 508 66.51 6.85 17.14
C LEU A 508 66.66 7.16 18.64
N PHE A 509 66.53 8.43 19.05
CA PHE A 509 66.50 8.83 20.47
C PHE A 509 65.23 9.64 20.75
N GLU A 510 64.61 9.42 21.92
CA GLU A 510 63.55 10.25 22.47
C GLU A 510 64.12 11.14 23.59
N PRO A 511 64.15 12.48 23.47
CA PRO A 511 64.42 13.35 24.60
C PRO A 511 63.18 13.45 25.51
N GLU A 512 63.39 13.63 26.82
CA GLU A 512 62.43 13.53 27.95
C GLU A 512 61.14 14.40 27.88
N ASP A 513 60.90 15.14 26.80
CA ASP A 513 59.74 16.03 26.65
C ASP A 513 58.63 15.47 25.73
N GLY A 514 58.75 14.19 25.33
CA GLY A 514 57.63 13.33 24.93
C GLY A 514 56.82 13.73 23.70
N ASN A 515 57.33 14.53 22.75
CA ASN A 515 56.51 14.94 21.59
C ASN A 515 57.17 15.09 20.21
N LYS A 516 58.46 14.76 19.99
CA LYS A 516 59.08 14.76 18.64
C LYS A 516 60.30 13.82 18.52
N THR A 517 60.26 12.82 17.65
CA THR A 517 61.45 12.06 17.20
C THR A 517 62.23 12.87 16.15
N TRP A 518 63.52 13.14 16.38
CA TRP A 518 64.44 13.78 15.42
C TRP A 518 65.49 12.77 14.94
N LEU A 519 65.94 12.90 13.68
CA LEU A 519 67.05 12.12 13.10
C LEU A 519 68.35 12.89 13.39
N GLU A 520 69.32 12.31 14.12
CA GLU A 520 70.63 12.92 14.34
C GLU A 520 71.67 12.26 13.42
N PHE A 521 72.55 13.08 12.82
CA PHE A 521 73.79 12.65 12.18
C PHE A 521 74.96 13.00 13.09
N LYS A 522 75.93 12.09 13.22
CA LYS A 522 77.24 12.42 13.78
C LYS A 522 78.28 12.21 12.69
N ASP A 523 78.77 13.32 12.16
CA ASP A 523 79.99 13.39 11.38
C ASP A 523 80.89 14.44 12.05
N ASP A 524 82.21 14.32 11.90
CA ASP A 524 83.24 14.91 12.78
C ASP A 524 83.30 16.45 12.87
N ASP A 525 82.50 17.20 12.10
CA ASP A 525 82.59 18.68 12.02
C ASP A 525 81.21 19.39 12.11
N GLY A 526 80.51 19.27 13.24
CA GLY A 526 79.51 20.27 13.69
C GLY A 526 78.07 20.21 13.11
N LEU A 527 77.14 20.74 13.92
CA LEU A 527 75.69 20.49 13.94
C LEU A 527 74.88 21.30 12.89
N TYR A 528 74.11 20.64 12.01
CA TYR A 528 73.08 21.26 11.18
C TYR A 528 71.73 20.54 11.28
N VAL A 529 70.70 21.30 11.68
CA VAL A 529 69.30 20.84 11.75
C VAL A 529 68.53 21.43 10.57
N LEU A 530 68.15 20.60 9.59
CA LEU A 530 67.27 21.03 8.48
C LEU A 530 65.82 20.58 8.76
N GLY A 531 64.95 21.59 8.80
CA GLY A 531 63.59 21.49 9.32
C GLY A 531 62.53 20.92 8.37
N GLN A 532 61.40 20.63 9.03
CA GLN A 532 60.00 20.46 8.60
C GLN A 532 59.62 19.45 7.50
N LYS A 533 58.95 18.39 8.00
CA LYS A 533 57.70 17.78 7.53
C LYS A 533 57.62 17.47 6.02
N ALA A 534 58.38 16.46 5.58
CA ALA A 534 57.95 15.67 4.44
C ALA A 534 56.65 14.94 4.81
N SER A 535 55.57 15.29 4.12
CA SER A 535 54.26 14.64 4.19
C SER A 535 54.36 13.18 3.75
N LEU A 536 54.61 12.28 4.70
CA LEU A 536 54.45 10.84 4.51
C LEU A 536 52.98 10.46 4.69
N VAL A 537 52.37 10.06 3.58
CA VAL A 537 51.04 9.46 3.47
C VAL A 537 51.04 8.15 4.25
N ASN A 538 50.71 8.23 5.54
CA ASN A 538 50.38 7.07 6.35
C ASN A 538 48.96 6.61 5.96
N HIS A 539 48.86 5.70 4.99
CA HIS A 539 47.64 4.96 4.72
C HIS A 539 47.65 3.70 5.59
N ASN A 540 47.10 3.86 6.78
CA ASN A 540 47.01 2.82 7.79
C ASN A 540 45.82 1.91 7.45
N HIS A 541 46.05 0.70 6.94
CA HIS A 541 45.00 -0.30 6.67
C HIS A 541 44.71 -1.17 7.91
N ASN A 542 44.51 -0.53 9.06
CA ASN A 542 43.99 -1.21 10.25
C ASN A 542 42.78 -0.51 10.88
N LYS A 543 41.92 0.07 10.04
CA LYS A 543 40.53 0.37 10.40
C LYS A 543 39.62 -0.11 9.29
N THR A 544 38.74 -1.03 9.66
CA THR A 544 37.54 -1.41 8.92
C THR A 544 36.84 -0.14 8.40
N TYR A 545 36.47 -0.12 7.12
CA TYR A 545 35.86 1.02 6.46
C TYR A 545 34.60 1.50 7.22
N GLU A 546 34.69 2.64 7.91
CA GLU A 546 33.52 3.29 8.54
C GLU A 546 32.87 4.28 7.55
N PRO A 547 31.58 4.14 7.20
CA PRO A 547 30.90 5.05 6.30
C PRO A 547 30.63 6.42 6.96
N LYS A 548 30.81 7.51 6.19
CA LYS A 548 30.67 8.92 6.58
C LYS A 548 29.25 9.39 6.96
N ASN A 549 28.28 8.50 7.17
CA ASN A 549 26.90 8.87 7.47
C ASN A 549 26.72 9.02 8.99
N ASP A 550 26.37 10.23 9.44
CA ASP A 550 26.21 10.56 10.86
C ASP A 550 25.14 9.71 11.57
N ASN A 551 24.10 9.24 10.85
CA ASN A 551 23.10 8.33 11.40
C ASN A 551 23.66 6.92 11.65
N ILE A 552 24.64 6.50 10.85
CA ILE A 552 25.30 5.19 11.00
C ILE A 552 26.31 5.24 12.16
N GLN A 553 27.01 6.36 12.33
CA GLN A 553 27.88 6.61 13.50
C GLN A 553 27.09 6.61 14.83
N ALA A 554 25.86 7.16 14.84
CA ALA A 554 25.00 7.16 16.02
C ALA A 554 24.50 5.76 16.39
N HIS A 555 24.13 4.93 15.41
CA HIS A 555 23.68 3.56 15.65
C HIS A 555 24.81 2.66 16.21
N ILE A 556 26.04 2.80 15.70
CA ILE A 556 27.19 1.99 16.12
C ILE A 556 27.64 2.30 17.56
N LYS A 557 27.40 3.53 18.06
CA LYS A 557 27.76 3.92 19.44
C LYS A 557 26.64 3.68 20.46
N THR A 558 25.47 3.23 20.04
CA THR A 558 24.34 2.97 20.95
C THR A 558 24.42 1.53 21.47
N ALA A 559 24.61 1.37 22.78
CA ALA A 559 24.60 0.07 23.43
C ALA A 559 23.20 -0.58 23.33
N HIS A 560 23.10 -1.72 22.64
CA HIS A 560 21.84 -2.48 22.46
C HIS A 560 21.68 -3.68 23.42
N ALA A 561 22.57 -3.86 24.40
CA ALA A 561 22.46 -4.95 25.35
C ALA A 561 21.83 -4.45 26.67
N PRO A 562 20.71 -5.02 27.16
CA PRO A 562 20.20 -4.72 28.48
C PRO A 562 21.24 -5.11 29.54
N SER A 563 21.26 -4.41 30.68
CA SER A 563 22.30 -4.48 31.73
C SER A 563 22.46 -5.86 32.40
N ASN A 564 21.66 -6.85 32.02
CA ASN A 564 21.68 -8.23 32.50
C ASN A 564 22.09 -9.27 31.42
N ALA A 565 22.49 -8.84 30.21
CA ALA A 565 22.91 -9.75 29.15
C ALA A 565 24.39 -10.17 29.30
N GLN A 566 24.63 -11.46 29.54
CA GLN A 566 25.96 -12.08 29.58
C GLN A 566 26.61 -12.05 28.18
N LYS A 567 27.88 -11.64 28.06
CA LYS A 567 28.57 -11.53 26.76
C LYS A 567 28.88 -12.93 26.22
N ASN A 568 28.87 -13.11 24.91
CA ASN A 568 29.17 -14.40 24.27
C ASN A 568 30.56 -14.96 24.62
N SER A 569 31.53 -14.09 24.94
CA SER A 569 32.86 -14.49 25.42
C SER A 569 32.83 -15.16 26.79
N ASP A 570 31.77 -14.93 27.55
CA ASP A 570 31.64 -15.30 28.96
C ASP A 570 30.72 -16.52 29.12
N ILE A 571 30.26 -17.12 28.00
CA ILE A 571 29.49 -18.36 27.98
C ILE A 571 30.47 -19.53 28.01
N THR A 572 30.53 -20.22 29.13
CA THR A 572 31.39 -21.39 29.33
C THR A 572 30.76 -22.63 28.69
N LYS A 573 31.60 -23.59 28.29
CA LYS A 573 31.16 -24.90 27.77
C LYS A 573 30.19 -25.61 28.71
N GLY A 574 30.34 -25.44 30.02
CA GLY A 574 29.46 -26.01 31.04
C GLY A 574 28.03 -25.45 31.02
N GLU A 575 27.87 -24.14 30.76
CA GLU A 575 26.56 -23.49 30.66
C GLU A 575 25.79 -23.92 29.40
N ILE A 576 26.51 -24.19 28.30
CA ILE A 576 25.94 -24.74 27.07
C ILE A 576 25.49 -26.18 27.28
N GLU A 577 26.32 -27.00 27.93
CA GLU A 577 25.99 -28.40 28.20
C GLU A 577 24.84 -28.57 29.20
N ALA A 578 24.65 -27.63 30.14
CA ALA A 578 23.51 -27.65 31.06
C ALA A 578 22.17 -27.36 30.36
N LYS A 579 22.14 -26.48 29.35
CA LYS A 579 20.92 -26.19 28.57
C LYS A 579 20.57 -27.29 27.56
N LEU A 580 21.54 -28.12 27.18
CA LEU A 580 21.36 -29.22 26.23
C LEU A 580 21.01 -30.57 26.89
N ARG A 581 20.93 -30.65 28.22
CA ARG A 581 20.54 -31.86 28.98
C ARG A 581 19.07 -31.87 29.40
N GLY A 582 18.18 -31.31 28.58
CA GLY A 582 16.75 -31.66 28.64
C GLY A 582 16.56 -33.02 27.96
N ASN A 583 15.96 -33.99 28.66
CA ASN A 583 15.78 -35.39 28.24
C ASN A 583 15.46 -35.57 26.74
N ILE A 584 16.43 -35.99 25.93
CA ILE A 584 16.21 -36.57 24.60
C ILE A 584 16.15 -38.08 24.78
N THR A 585 14.94 -38.62 24.91
CA THR A 585 14.69 -40.06 24.83
C THR A 585 14.65 -40.45 23.35
N SER A 586 15.80 -40.92 22.84
CA SER A 586 16.09 -41.66 21.59
C SER A 586 15.21 -41.46 20.35
N HIS A 587 15.83 -41.33 19.18
CA HIS A 587 15.20 -41.81 17.94
C HIS A 587 16.17 -42.62 17.07
N SER A 588 15.65 -43.68 16.46
CA SER A 588 16.29 -44.47 15.40
C SER A 588 15.55 -44.22 14.08
N HIS A 589 16.23 -44.43 12.96
CA HIS A 589 15.64 -44.27 11.63
C HIS A 589 15.08 -45.60 11.10
N ASN A 590 13.77 -45.64 10.85
CA ASN A 590 13.12 -46.65 10.03
C ASN A 590 12.97 -46.08 8.59
N PRO A 591 13.46 -46.74 7.53
CA PRO A 591 13.43 -46.18 6.17
C PRO A 591 12.04 -46.09 5.52
N ASN A 592 10.96 -46.43 6.22
CA ASN A 592 9.60 -46.20 5.74
C ASN A 592 8.92 -45.12 6.57
N HIS A 593 8.94 -43.88 6.07
CA HIS A 593 8.14 -42.82 6.67
C HIS A 593 6.66 -43.06 6.35
N ILE A 594 5.86 -43.26 7.39
CA ILE A 594 4.41 -43.35 7.30
C ILE A 594 3.86 -41.94 7.52
N HIS A 595 3.03 -41.46 6.60
CA HIS A 595 2.37 -40.16 6.72
C HIS A 595 1.51 -40.12 8.00
N SER A 596 1.63 -39.03 8.77
CA SER A 596 0.86 -38.73 10.00
C SER A 596 -0.66 -38.84 9.84
N ASN A 597 -1.13 -38.80 8.60
CA ASN A 597 -2.52 -38.80 8.24
C ASN A 597 -3.02 -40.22 7.95
N LYS A 598 -2.13 -41.24 7.94
CA LYS A 598 -2.50 -42.61 7.61
C LYS A 598 -3.47 -43.20 8.63
N SER A 599 -3.31 -42.92 9.94
CA SER A 599 -4.29 -43.38 10.94
C SER A 599 -5.62 -42.62 10.87
N VAL A 600 -5.62 -41.39 10.33
CA VAL A 600 -6.83 -40.58 10.13
C VAL A 600 -7.55 -41.00 8.85
N LEU A 601 -6.82 -41.31 7.77
CA LEU A 601 -7.35 -41.86 6.52
C LEU A 601 -7.82 -43.31 6.66
N ASP A 602 -7.13 -44.14 7.45
CA ASP A 602 -7.55 -45.52 7.75
C ASP A 602 -8.83 -45.53 8.61
N LYS A 603 -9.09 -44.48 9.42
CA LYS A 603 -10.32 -44.30 10.20
C LYS A 603 -11.53 -43.87 9.37
N ILE A 604 -11.33 -43.30 8.17
CA ILE A 604 -12.43 -42.92 7.27
C ILE A 604 -13.09 -44.17 6.62
N SER A 605 -12.49 -45.35 6.78
CA SER A 605 -13.02 -46.62 6.26
C SER A 605 -13.76 -47.47 7.28
N MET A 606 -13.98 -47.01 8.52
CA MET A 606 -14.70 -47.79 9.54
C MET A 606 -16.09 -47.22 9.83
N SER A 607 -17.12 -47.91 9.33
CA SER A 607 -18.50 -47.72 9.76
C SER A 607 -18.69 -48.26 11.20
N GLY A 608 -18.84 -47.38 12.18
CA GLY A 608 -19.10 -47.75 13.59
C GLY A 608 -19.73 -46.61 14.40
N THR A 609 -20.62 -46.97 15.33
CA THR A 609 -21.50 -46.08 16.11
C THR A 609 -20.80 -45.26 17.20
N GLU A 610 -21.35 -44.07 17.49
CA GLU A 610 -20.78 -42.92 18.23
C GLU A 610 -20.35 -43.14 19.70
N SER A 611 -20.59 -44.30 20.31
CA SER A 611 -20.43 -44.50 21.75
C SER A 611 -18.98 -44.60 22.27
N GLY A 612 -17.97 -44.42 21.40
CA GLY A 612 -16.56 -44.64 21.72
C GLY A 612 -15.66 -43.41 21.65
N PHE A 613 -16.20 -42.22 21.38
CA PHE A 613 -15.41 -40.99 21.23
C PHE A 613 -15.65 -40.04 22.41
N ASP A 614 -14.56 -39.50 22.97
CA ASP A 614 -14.63 -38.38 23.91
C ASP A 614 -15.02 -37.11 23.15
N LEU A 615 -16.33 -36.82 23.18
CA LEU A 615 -16.93 -35.69 22.48
C LEU A 615 -16.97 -34.42 23.33
N SER A 616 -16.33 -34.39 24.50
CA SER A 616 -16.33 -33.24 25.43
C SER A 616 -15.76 -31.94 24.85
N HIS A 617 -15.03 -32.03 23.74
CA HIS A 617 -14.48 -30.89 23.01
C HIS A 617 -15.24 -30.55 21.72
N PHE A 618 -16.36 -31.25 21.46
CA PHE A 618 -17.25 -31.02 20.33
C PHE A 618 -18.61 -30.57 20.85
N VAL A 619 -19.20 -29.58 20.17
CA VAL A 619 -20.50 -29.02 20.54
C VAL A 619 -21.57 -30.11 20.43
N THR A 620 -22.33 -30.38 21.50
CA THR A 620 -23.40 -31.38 21.48
C THR A 620 -24.68 -30.82 20.84
N ASN A 621 -25.61 -31.69 20.45
CA ASN A 621 -26.91 -31.28 19.90
C ASN A 621 -27.73 -30.40 20.86
N ASP A 622 -27.52 -30.55 22.16
CA ASP A 622 -28.16 -29.72 23.19
C ASP A 622 -27.48 -28.35 23.33
N ASP A 623 -26.16 -28.27 23.10
CA ASP A 623 -25.39 -27.02 23.14
C ASP A 623 -25.71 -26.07 21.98
N LEU A 624 -26.27 -26.57 20.87
CA LEU A 624 -26.68 -25.77 19.71
C LEU A 624 -28.07 -25.13 19.85
N GLY A 625 -28.89 -25.55 20.81
CA GLY A 625 -30.23 -25.00 21.07
C GLY A 625 -31.05 -24.74 19.79
N ASN A 626 -31.73 -23.58 19.72
CA ASN A 626 -32.55 -23.17 18.57
C ASN A 626 -31.75 -22.73 17.32
N ALA A 627 -30.42 -22.85 17.30
CA ALA A 627 -29.59 -22.39 16.19
C ALA A 627 -29.75 -23.26 14.92
N GLY A 628 -30.38 -24.43 15.05
CA GLY A 628 -30.75 -25.29 13.93
C GLY A 628 -29.63 -26.26 13.55
N TYR A 629 -29.99 -27.54 13.47
CA TYR A 629 -29.10 -28.60 13.06
C TYR A 629 -28.68 -28.39 11.61
N GLY A 630 -27.38 -28.27 11.37
CA GLY A 630 -26.79 -28.17 10.03
C GLY A 630 -26.83 -29.51 9.28
N ASP A 631 -28.01 -30.14 9.17
CA ASP A 631 -28.21 -31.09 8.09
C ASP A 631 -28.45 -30.28 6.80
N MET A 632 -27.69 -30.61 5.76
CA MET A 632 -27.89 -30.06 4.44
C MET A 632 -28.86 -30.95 3.67
N LEU A 633 -29.97 -31.38 4.28
CA LEU A 633 -31.05 -32.02 3.52
C LEU A 633 -31.83 -30.94 2.78
N LYS A 634 -31.90 -31.08 1.45
CA LYS A 634 -32.61 -30.16 0.56
C LYS A 634 -34.06 -29.94 1.02
N SER A 635 -34.70 -30.95 1.60
CA SER A 635 -36.06 -30.90 2.16
C SER A 635 -36.22 -29.94 3.35
N VAL A 636 -35.15 -29.48 3.98
CA VAL A 636 -35.17 -28.61 5.15
C VAL A 636 -34.94 -27.15 4.76
N TYR A 637 -34.01 -26.89 3.84
CA TYR A 637 -33.62 -25.53 3.45
C TYR A 637 -34.16 -25.06 2.09
N ASP A 638 -34.57 -25.95 1.18
CA ASP A 638 -35.16 -25.65 -0.14
C ASP A 638 -36.45 -26.49 -0.26
N LYS A 639 -37.45 -26.16 0.58
CA LYS A 639 -38.68 -26.94 0.70
C LYS A 639 -39.49 -26.93 -0.59
N ASN A 640 -39.33 -25.89 -1.41
CA ASN A 640 -40.02 -25.76 -2.69
C ASN A 640 -39.23 -26.35 -3.86
N GLY A 641 -38.00 -26.83 -3.64
CA GLY A 641 -37.17 -27.54 -4.60
C GLY A 641 -36.62 -26.68 -5.74
N ASN A 642 -36.68 -25.35 -5.61
CA ASN A 642 -36.35 -24.40 -6.66
C ASN A 642 -34.84 -24.15 -6.83
N GLY A 643 -34.01 -24.81 -6.02
CA GLY A 643 -32.55 -24.67 -6.04
C GLY A 643 -32.02 -23.49 -5.22
N LYS A 644 -32.85 -22.82 -4.43
CA LYS A 644 -32.46 -21.75 -3.50
C LYS A 644 -32.88 -22.12 -2.07
N VAL A 645 -32.13 -21.58 -1.10
CA VAL A 645 -32.49 -21.72 0.31
C VAL A 645 -33.71 -20.81 0.61
N ASP A 646 -34.81 -21.35 1.11
CA ASP A 646 -36.07 -20.64 1.43
C ASP A 646 -35.85 -19.47 2.42
N LYS A 647 -34.90 -19.60 3.36
CA LYS A 647 -34.51 -18.49 4.25
C LYS A 647 -33.82 -17.36 3.48
N ALA A 648 -33.06 -17.66 2.43
CA ALA A 648 -32.49 -16.66 1.54
C ALA A 648 -33.57 -16.04 0.64
N GLU A 649 -34.61 -16.81 0.28
CA GLU A 649 -35.78 -16.29 -0.44
C GLU A 649 -36.57 -15.26 0.39
N LYS A 650 -36.54 -15.36 1.73
CA LYS A 650 -37.06 -14.30 2.61
C LYS A 650 -36.24 -13.00 2.57
N ALA A 651 -34.93 -13.06 2.29
CA ALA A 651 -34.11 -11.85 2.15
C ALA A 651 -34.46 -11.06 0.87
N ASP A 652 -34.99 -11.74 -0.16
CA ASP A 652 -35.54 -11.11 -1.37
C ASP A 652 -36.90 -10.41 -1.12
N SER A 653 -37.49 -10.54 0.08
CA SER A 653 -38.84 -10.04 0.42
C SER A 653 -38.88 -8.88 1.43
N VAL A 654 -37.75 -8.34 1.84
CA VAL A 654 -37.74 -7.25 2.84
C VAL A 654 -38.28 -5.95 2.21
N THR A 655 -39.40 -5.44 2.72
CA THR A 655 -40.03 -4.19 2.25
C THR A 655 -39.20 -2.95 2.57
N TRP A 656 -38.91 -2.17 1.52
CA TRP A 656 -38.04 -0.99 1.47
C TRP A 656 -38.66 0.32 2.00
N THR A 657 -39.60 0.23 2.91
CA THR A 657 -40.33 1.38 3.46
C THR A 657 -39.48 2.06 4.54
N GLY A 658 -39.01 3.28 4.26
CA GLY A 658 -38.28 4.14 5.22
C GLY A 658 -36.83 4.49 4.88
N VAL A 659 -36.27 3.96 3.78
CA VAL A 659 -34.88 4.21 3.36
C VAL A 659 -34.82 5.34 2.31
N SER A 660 -34.14 6.45 2.63
CA SER A 660 -33.81 7.56 1.71
C SER A 660 -32.42 7.38 1.10
N GLY A 661 -32.22 7.85 -0.15
CA GLY A 661 -30.98 7.63 -0.91
C GLY A 661 -30.91 6.28 -1.63
N LYS A 662 -32.01 5.52 -1.64
CA LYS A 662 -32.05 4.21 -2.29
C LYS A 662 -31.96 4.32 -3.82
N PRO A 663 -31.16 3.48 -4.49
CA PRO A 663 -31.22 3.32 -5.94
C PRO A 663 -32.61 2.80 -6.33
N SER A 664 -33.21 3.32 -7.40
CA SER A 664 -34.55 2.92 -7.84
C SER A 664 -34.63 1.51 -8.46
N LYS A 665 -33.53 0.75 -8.45
CA LYS A 665 -33.41 -0.55 -9.12
C LYS A 665 -32.26 -1.36 -8.49
N TYR A 666 -32.57 -2.55 -7.96
CA TYR A 666 -31.59 -3.47 -7.34
C TYR A 666 -31.01 -4.51 -8.29
N SER A 667 -31.43 -4.50 -9.55
CA SER A 667 -30.53 -4.96 -10.60
C SER A 667 -29.69 -3.76 -11.01
N PRO A 668 -28.35 -3.87 -11.19
CA PRO A 668 -27.75 -2.99 -12.18
C PRO A 668 -28.65 -3.09 -13.39
N SER A 669 -29.08 -1.96 -13.97
CA SER A 669 -29.60 -2.04 -15.34
C SER A 669 -28.58 -2.88 -16.10
N SER A 670 -29.04 -3.87 -16.87
CA SER A 670 -28.17 -4.58 -17.80
C SER A 670 -27.32 -3.54 -18.48
N HIS A 671 -26.06 -3.45 -18.08
CA HIS A 671 -25.10 -2.54 -18.64
C HIS A 671 -24.24 -3.45 -19.48
N THR A 672 -24.28 -3.23 -20.77
CA THR A 672 -23.22 -3.73 -21.62
C THR A 672 -22.01 -2.88 -21.29
N HIS A 673 -20.87 -3.51 -21.00
CA HIS A 673 -19.61 -2.84 -21.26
C HIS A 673 -19.65 -2.43 -22.73
N LEU A 674 -19.86 -1.14 -23.00
CA LEU A 674 -19.57 -0.65 -24.33
C LEU A 674 -18.06 -0.72 -24.44
N ILE A 675 -17.58 -1.27 -25.55
CA ILE A 675 -16.18 -1.32 -25.97
C ILE A 675 -15.48 0.07 -25.97
N ASN A 676 -16.23 1.14 -25.67
CA ASN A 676 -15.79 2.53 -25.56
C ASN A 676 -14.87 2.84 -24.35
N ASP A 677 -14.74 1.96 -23.36
CA ASP A 677 -13.70 2.10 -22.31
C ASP A 677 -12.32 1.58 -22.75
N MET A 678 -12.22 1.10 -24.00
CA MET A 678 -10.95 0.85 -24.66
C MET A 678 -10.77 1.85 -25.80
N ASN A 679 -9.53 2.32 -26.01
CA ASN A 679 -9.16 3.28 -27.07
C ASN A 679 -9.27 2.69 -28.49
N TYR A 680 -10.22 1.78 -28.73
CA TYR A 680 -10.51 1.20 -30.02
C TYR A 680 -12.01 0.92 -30.18
N ARG A 681 -12.52 1.10 -31.39
CA ARG A 681 -13.85 0.74 -31.83
C ARG A 681 -13.79 -0.63 -32.51
N THR A 682 -14.71 -1.53 -32.16
CA THR A 682 -14.90 -2.77 -32.92
C THR A 682 -16.20 -2.73 -33.71
N ILE A 683 -16.19 -3.28 -34.92
CA ILE A 683 -17.35 -3.33 -35.80
C ILE A 683 -17.41 -4.73 -36.39
N ASP A 684 -18.43 -5.48 -35.97
CA ASP A 684 -18.78 -6.78 -36.53
C ASP A 684 -19.70 -6.61 -37.73
N PHE A 685 -19.41 -7.33 -38.82
CA PHE A 685 -20.25 -7.31 -40.01
C PHE A 685 -20.25 -8.68 -40.71
N TYR A 686 -21.35 -8.97 -41.39
CA TYR A 686 -21.53 -10.19 -42.17
C TYR A 686 -21.32 -9.90 -43.66
N VAL A 687 -20.58 -10.78 -44.32
CA VAL A 687 -20.47 -10.79 -45.78
C VAL A 687 -21.43 -11.84 -46.32
N GLU A 688 -22.53 -11.36 -46.88
CA GLU A 688 -23.57 -12.20 -47.47
C GLU A 688 -23.15 -12.80 -48.82
N GLY A 689 -24.04 -13.59 -49.42
CA GLY A 689 -23.85 -14.16 -50.76
C GLY A 689 -23.40 -15.63 -50.74
N LYS A 690 -22.75 -16.09 -51.81
CA LYS A 690 -22.34 -17.49 -51.96
C LYS A 690 -21.03 -17.77 -51.20
N ALA A 691 -20.95 -18.97 -50.61
CA ALA A 691 -19.82 -19.42 -49.80
C ALA A 691 -18.44 -19.28 -50.46
N ASN A 692 -18.33 -19.49 -51.77
CA ASN A 692 -17.04 -19.51 -52.47
C ASN A 692 -16.88 -18.30 -53.41
N THR A 693 -17.39 -17.14 -53.01
CA THR A 693 -17.41 -15.92 -53.81
C THR A 693 -16.97 -14.73 -52.96
N TYR A 694 -16.24 -13.77 -53.52
CA TYR A 694 -15.68 -12.65 -52.77
C TYR A 694 -16.40 -11.35 -53.14
N TYR A 695 -16.90 -10.63 -52.14
CA TYR A 695 -17.74 -9.44 -52.30
C TYR A 695 -17.03 -8.19 -51.77
N PRO A 696 -17.26 -7.02 -52.39
CA PRO A 696 -16.64 -5.77 -51.98
C PRO A 696 -17.17 -5.30 -50.62
N VAL A 697 -16.25 -4.98 -49.71
CA VAL A 697 -16.49 -4.40 -48.39
C VAL A 697 -15.73 -3.10 -48.33
N VAL A 698 -16.47 -2.01 -48.12
CA VAL A 698 -15.95 -0.66 -48.19
C VAL A 698 -15.77 -0.12 -46.78
N LEU A 699 -14.53 0.16 -46.44
CA LEU A 699 -14.14 0.94 -45.28
C LEU A 699 -14.07 2.41 -45.70
N SER A 700 -14.80 3.28 -45.01
CA SER A 700 -14.95 4.71 -45.31
C SER A 700 -14.81 5.56 -44.04
N GLY A 701 -14.65 6.87 -44.19
CA GLY A 701 -14.41 7.75 -43.04
C GLY A 701 -12.98 7.66 -42.50
N ILE A 702 -12.01 7.31 -43.36
CA ILE A 702 -10.57 7.36 -43.05
C ILE A 702 -10.09 8.81 -43.24
N SER A 703 -10.75 9.78 -42.60
CA SER A 703 -10.36 11.20 -42.65
C SER A 703 -9.59 11.55 -41.39
N ASP A 704 -8.49 12.30 -41.50
CA ASP A 704 -7.85 12.79 -40.29
C ASP A 704 -7.06 14.08 -40.39
N TYR A 705 -7.41 14.99 -39.48
CA TYR A 705 -6.50 15.98 -38.93
C TYR A 705 -6.43 15.70 -37.43
N GLY A 706 -5.24 15.45 -36.90
CA GLY A 706 -5.05 15.47 -35.45
C GLY A 706 -5.36 16.87 -34.89
N SER A 707 -5.36 17.04 -33.56
CA SER A 707 -5.61 18.33 -32.89
C SER A 707 -4.70 19.49 -33.36
N SER A 708 -3.61 19.17 -34.06
CA SER A 708 -2.63 20.10 -34.65
C SER A 708 -2.82 20.38 -36.15
N GLY A 709 -3.84 19.82 -36.81
CA GLY A 709 -4.07 20.04 -38.25
C GLY A 709 -3.07 19.32 -39.16
N LEU A 710 -2.33 18.34 -38.63
CA LEU A 710 -1.45 17.46 -39.41
C LEU A 710 -2.10 16.08 -39.61
N PRO A 711 -1.92 15.41 -40.77
CA PRO A 711 -2.49 14.09 -40.96
C PRO A 711 -1.77 13.10 -40.04
N SER A 712 -2.53 12.25 -39.35
CA SER A 712 -1.99 11.25 -38.42
C SER A 712 -2.11 9.82 -38.96
N LYS A 713 -1.22 8.94 -38.49
CA LYS A 713 -1.18 7.53 -38.88
C LYS A 713 -2.37 6.80 -38.24
N LYS A 714 -3.14 6.05 -39.04
CA LYS A 714 -4.26 5.24 -38.55
C LYS A 714 -3.92 3.77 -38.51
N TYR A 715 -4.38 3.12 -37.45
CA TYR A 715 -4.18 1.71 -37.16
C TYR A 715 -5.53 0.99 -37.24
N PHE A 716 -5.60 -0.01 -38.12
CA PHE A 716 -6.78 -0.87 -38.25
C PHE A 716 -6.38 -2.34 -38.24
N GLU A 717 -7.26 -3.16 -37.69
CA GLU A 717 -7.18 -4.60 -37.78
C GLU A 717 -8.47 -5.13 -38.41
N LEU A 718 -8.39 -5.94 -39.47
CA LEU A 718 -9.51 -6.71 -39.99
C LEU A 718 -9.27 -8.18 -39.68
N ILE A 719 -10.14 -8.76 -38.85
CA ILE A 719 -9.97 -10.11 -38.34
C ILE A 719 -11.19 -10.98 -38.60
N ARG A 720 -10.91 -12.28 -38.63
CA ARG A 720 -11.88 -13.35 -38.55
C ARG A 720 -11.26 -14.52 -37.79
N GLY A 721 -11.89 -14.92 -36.69
CA GLY A 721 -11.57 -16.17 -36.00
C GLY A 721 -11.93 -17.39 -36.87
N TYR A 722 -11.08 -18.42 -36.83
CA TYR A 722 -11.25 -19.61 -37.69
C TYR A 722 -12.55 -20.38 -37.44
N SER A 723 -13.16 -20.26 -36.25
CA SER A 723 -14.39 -20.97 -35.87
C SER A 723 -15.65 -20.09 -35.94
N TRP A 724 -15.53 -18.80 -36.28
CA TRP A 724 -16.65 -17.86 -36.31
C TRP A 724 -17.67 -18.24 -37.39
N THR A 725 -18.88 -17.68 -37.32
CA THR A 725 -19.98 -17.94 -38.26
C THR A 725 -19.50 -17.81 -39.70
N ALA A 726 -19.68 -18.88 -40.48
CA ALA A 726 -19.37 -19.02 -41.90
C ALA A 726 -19.91 -20.37 -42.40
N PRO A 727 -19.92 -20.62 -43.71
CA PRO A 727 -20.29 -21.90 -44.29
C PRO A 727 -19.35 -23.03 -43.86
N ASN A 728 -19.92 -24.20 -43.55
CA ASN A 728 -19.15 -25.41 -43.24
C ASN A 728 -18.33 -25.93 -44.45
N THR A 729 -18.62 -25.44 -45.67
CA THR A 729 -17.99 -25.87 -46.92
C THR A 729 -16.60 -25.27 -47.16
N TRP A 730 -16.09 -24.41 -46.28
CA TRP A 730 -14.80 -23.75 -46.48
C TRP A 730 -13.60 -24.63 -46.15
N ASN A 731 -13.69 -25.44 -45.09
CA ASN A 731 -12.67 -26.42 -44.72
C ASN A 731 -13.27 -27.53 -43.82
N THR A 732 -13.53 -27.27 -42.53
CA THR A 732 -14.26 -28.21 -41.64
C THR A 732 -15.40 -27.52 -40.89
N SER A 733 -16.28 -28.30 -40.24
CA SER A 733 -17.37 -27.76 -39.41
C SER A 733 -16.88 -26.92 -38.22
N THR A 734 -15.63 -27.13 -37.78
CA THR A 734 -15.00 -26.41 -36.65
C THR A 734 -13.96 -25.37 -37.08
N HIS A 735 -13.37 -25.50 -38.28
CA HIS A 735 -12.31 -24.61 -38.78
C HIS A 735 -12.69 -24.09 -40.18
N LYS A 736 -13.37 -22.95 -40.22
CA LYS A 736 -13.97 -22.28 -41.39
C LYS A 736 -13.19 -21.01 -41.76
N GLY A 737 -11.87 -21.10 -41.87
CA GLY A 737 -11.03 -20.01 -42.36
C GLY A 737 -10.76 -18.88 -41.37
N GLY A 738 -9.48 -18.63 -41.07
CA GLY A 738 -9.03 -17.49 -40.26
C GLY A 738 -8.46 -16.37 -41.13
N LEU A 739 -8.68 -15.12 -40.73
CA LEU A 739 -8.09 -13.93 -41.35
C LEU A 739 -7.57 -13.00 -40.26
N GLN A 740 -6.41 -12.41 -40.48
CA GLN A 740 -5.92 -11.29 -39.70
C GLN A 740 -5.18 -10.35 -40.63
N ILE A 741 -5.60 -9.10 -40.71
CA ILE A 741 -4.95 -8.03 -41.46
C ILE A 741 -4.68 -6.88 -40.51
N TYR A 742 -3.42 -6.55 -40.30
CA TYR A 742 -2.99 -5.28 -39.70
C TYR A 742 -2.76 -4.25 -40.79
N MET A 743 -3.23 -3.03 -40.56
CA MET A 743 -3.21 -1.96 -41.54
C MET A 743 -2.73 -0.67 -40.88
N ASP A 744 -1.63 -0.16 -41.40
CA ASP A 744 -0.99 1.07 -40.99
C ASP A 744 -1.09 2.05 -42.15
N THR A 745 -1.96 3.05 -42.03
CA THR A 745 -2.38 3.84 -43.20
C THR A 745 -2.18 5.34 -43.02
N TYR A 746 -1.73 5.99 -44.10
CA TYR A 746 -1.58 7.43 -44.26
C TYR A 746 -2.22 7.84 -45.60
N ALA A 747 -3.54 7.95 -45.57
CA ALA A 747 -4.37 8.00 -46.78
C ALA A 747 -4.94 9.40 -47.09
N TYR A 748 -4.51 10.46 -46.41
CA TYR A 748 -5.00 11.83 -46.67
C TYR A 748 -3.91 12.88 -46.41
N GLY A 749 -3.79 13.92 -47.25
CA GLY A 749 -2.70 14.90 -47.18
C GLY A 749 -2.81 16.02 -48.23
N TRP A 750 -2.07 17.11 -48.04
CA TRP A 750 -1.95 18.20 -49.02
C TRP A 750 -0.92 17.84 -50.10
N GLY A 751 -1.08 18.40 -51.30
CA GLY A 751 -0.16 18.17 -52.42
C GLY A 751 1.30 18.44 -52.02
N GLY A 752 2.13 17.39 -52.02
CA GLY A 752 3.54 17.43 -51.58
C GLY A 752 3.88 16.48 -50.42
N MET A 753 2.90 15.87 -49.75
CA MET A 753 3.13 14.87 -48.69
C MET A 753 3.20 13.43 -49.21
N ASN A 754 3.93 12.57 -48.49
CA ASN A 754 4.06 11.14 -48.81
C ASN A 754 2.83 10.35 -48.31
N TYR A 755 2.10 9.71 -49.22
CA TYR A 755 1.04 8.76 -48.90
C TYR A 755 1.63 7.35 -48.80
N PHE A 756 1.31 6.62 -47.74
CA PHE A 756 1.75 5.24 -47.61
C PHE A 756 0.72 4.39 -46.89
N MET A 757 0.75 3.10 -47.18
CA MET A 757 -0.13 2.12 -46.57
C MET A 757 0.65 0.82 -46.42
N GLU A 758 0.71 0.30 -45.21
CA GLU A 758 1.36 -0.96 -44.88
C GLU A 758 0.30 -1.95 -44.41
N PHE A 759 0.27 -3.11 -45.06
CA PHE A 759 -0.60 -4.21 -44.69
C PHE A 759 0.27 -5.40 -44.27
N SER A 760 -0.06 -6.00 -43.13
CA SER A 760 0.43 -7.32 -42.75
C SER A 760 -0.76 -8.25 -42.67
N MET A 761 -0.77 -9.34 -43.44
CA MET A 761 -1.91 -10.27 -43.49
C MET A 761 -1.47 -11.71 -43.23
N ALA A 762 -2.26 -12.40 -42.42
CA ALA A 762 -2.25 -13.85 -42.26
C ALA A 762 -3.63 -14.43 -42.59
N GLN A 763 -3.65 -15.58 -43.27
CA GLN A 763 -4.85 -16.36 -43.56
C GLN A 763 -4.57 -17.81 -43.18
N LEU A 764 -5.56 -18.51 -42.62
CA LEU A 764 -5.45 -19.91 -42.22
C LEU A 764 -6.65 -20.71 -42.72
N TYR A 765 -6.43 -21.98 -43.04
CA TYR A 765 -7.44 -22.98 -43.48
C TYR A 765 -8.14 -22.73 -44.81
N SER A 766 -8.41 -21.47 -45.18
CA SER A 766 -8.92 -21.14 -46.51
C SER A 766 -8.63 -19.70 -46.89
N LYS A 767 -8.69 -19.38 -48.18
CA LYS A 767 -8.47 -18.03 -48.71
C LYS A 767 -9.67 -17.13 -48.40
N MET A 768 -9.46 -16.07 -47.62
CA MET A 768 -10.49 -15.15 -47.11
C MET A 768 -10.59 -13.85 -47.90
N VAL A 769 -9.50 -13.39 -48.53
CA VAL A 769 -9.43 -12.13 -49.29
C VAL A 769 -9.00 -12.38 -50.72
N ALA A 770 -9.71 -11.77 -51.68
CA ALA A 770 -9.39 -11.85 -53.11
C ALA A 770 -8.58 -10.66 -53.64
N ASP A 771 -8.86 -9.45 -53.18
CA ASP A 771 -8.17 -8.20 -53.57
C ASP A 771 -8.39 -7.08 -52.53
N ILE A 772 -7.57 -6.04 -52.55
CA ILE A 772 -7.68 -4.82 -51.72
C ILE A 772 -7.33 -3.59 -52.56
N ARG A 773 -8.17 -2.55 -52.57
CA ARG A 773 -7.97 -1.33 -53.40
C ARG A 773 -8.38 -0.03 -52.72
N ILE A 774 -7.82 1.08 -53.21
CA ILE A 774 -8.23 2.45 -52.91
C ILE A 774 -8.71 3.09 -54.21
N PRO A 775 -9.93 3.62 -54.30
CA PRO A 775 -10.42 4.27 -55.49
C PRO A 775 -9.87 5.69 -55.64
N GLU A 776 -9.33 6.01 -56.80
CA GLU A 776 -8.97 7.39 -57.11
C GLU A 776 -10.23 8.24 -57.36
N PRO A 777 -10.29 9.51 -56.91
CA PRO A 777 -9.34 10.24 -56.04
C PRO A 777 -9.76 10.25 -54.57
N ASP A 778 -10.58 9.30 -54.12
CA ASP A 778 -11.03 9.27 -52.73
C ASP A 778 -10.10 8.40 -51.90
N THR A 779 -9.05 9.06 -51.42
CA THR A 779 -8.06 8.42 -50.58
C THR A 779 -8.59 8.16 -49.15
N ASN A 780 -9.83 8.53 -48.84
CA ASN A 780 -10.47 8.31 -47.54
C ASN A 780 -11.24 6.97 -47.44
N LEU A 781 -11.05 6.06 -48.40
CA LEU A 781 -11.76 4.79 -48.42
C LEU A 781 -10.90 3.62 -48.93
N ILE A 782 -11.14 2.42 -48.39
CA ILE A 782 -10.46 1.17 -48.78
C ILE A 782 -11.52 0.12 -49.09
N ILE A 783 -11.33 -0.63 -50.18
CA ILE A 783 -12.22 -1.69 -50.66
C ILE A 783 -11.52 -3.03 -50.47
N PHE A 784 -12.14 -3.96 -49.75
CA PHE A 784 -11.69 -5.34 -49.59
C PHE A 784 -12.65 -6.29 -50.30
N TRP A 785 -12.16 -7.27 -51.07
CA TRP A 785 -13.01 -8.35 -51.55
C TRP A 785 -12.93 -9.55 -50.61
N LEU A 786 -13.91 -9.67 -49.72
CA LEU A 786 -13.95 -10.69 -48.66
C LEU A 786 -14.88 -11.84 -49.05
N ARG A 787 -14.53 -13.07 -48.64
CA ARG A 787 -15.32 -14.27 -48.95
C ARG A 787 -16.70 -14.24 -48.27
N GLY A 788 -17.77 -14.44 -49.04
CA GLY A 788 -19.16 -14.38 -48.58
C GLY A 788 -19.74 -15.73 -48.16
N GLY A 789 -21.04 -15.78 -47.87
CA GLY A 789 -21.71 -16.96 -47.32
C GLY A 789 -22.21 -16.77 -45.90
N HIS A 790 -22.63 -15.55 -45.55
CA HIS A 790 -23.00 -15.18 -44.19
C HIS A 790 -21.81 -15.35 -43.22
N ALA A 791 -20.62 -14.93 -43.69
CA ALA A 791 -19.40 -15.04 -42.92
C ALA A 791 -19.18 -13.80 -42.06
N LEU A 792 -18.91 -14.01 -40.76
CA LEU A 792 -18.64 -12.96 -39.79
C LEU A 792 -17.19 -12.50 -39.89
N TYR A 793 -17.01 -11.18 -39.99
CA TYR A 793 -15.74 -10.47 -39.91
C TYR A 793 -15.84 -9.36 -38.86
N ARG A 794 -14.69 -8.95 -38.31
CA ARG A 794 -14.58 -7.86 -37.34
C ARG A 794 -13.51 -6.90 -37.79
N ILE A 795 -13.79 -5.60 -37.73
CA ILE A 795 -12.75 -4.56 -37.76
C ILE A 795 -12.53 -4.04 -36.35
N ILE A 796 -11.27 -3.83 -36.00
CA ILE A 796 -10.81 -3.14 -34.81
C ILE A 796 -10.11 -1.88 -35.29
N ALA A 797 -10.58 -0.72 -34.87
CA ALA A 797 -10.01 0.56 -35.25
C ALA A 797 -9.68 1.37 -34.01
N TYR A 798 -8.48 1.93 -33.92
CA TYR A 798 -8.04 2.71 -32.76
C TYR A 798 -8.56 4.16 -32.77
N ASP A 799 -9.52 4.47 -33.65
CA ASP A 799 -10.12 5.78 -33.84
C ASP A 799 -11.65 5.67 -33.97
N LYS A 800 -12.37 6.72 -33.56
CA LYS A 800 -13.81 6.70 -33.28
C LYS A 800 -14.68 6.96 -34.52
N ASP A 801 -14.16 7.64 -35.54
CA ASP A 801 -14.95 8.25 -36.64
C ASP A 801 -15.11 7.38 -37.92
N ILE A 802 -14.92 6.07 -37.83
CA ILE A 802 -14.87 5.17 -39.00
C ILE A 802 -16.23 4.59 -39.37
N ALA A 803 -16.55 4.51 -40.66
CA ALA A 803 -17.78 3.89 -41.16
C ALA A 803 -17.47 2.70 -42.07
N ILE A 804 -18.07 1.53 -41.82
CA ILE A 804 -17.93 0.34 -42.66
C ILE A 804 -19.26 0.06 -43.34
N THR A 805 -19.21 -0.16 -44.66
CA THR A 805 -20.35 -0.58 -45.44
C THR A 805 -19.98 -1.83 -46.24
N ALA A 806 -20.61 -2.97 -45.93
CA ALA A 806 -20.50 -4.17 -46.75
C ALA A 806 -21.41 -4.03 -47.98
N HIS A 807 -20.88 -4.19 -49.18
CA HIS A 807 -21.65 -4.07 -50.42
C HIS A 807 -21.92 -5.46 -51.01
N ILE A 808 -23.19 -5.85 -51.02
CA ILE A 808 -23.65 -7.13 -51.58
C ILE A 808 -23.82 -7.03 -53.12
N GLY A 809 -23.55 -5.86 -53.71
CA GLY A 809 -23.69 -5.53 -55.14
C GLY A 809 -22.44 -4.88 -55.73
N ASP A 810 -22.53 -4.37 -56.96
CA ASP A 810 -21.47 -3.52 -57.52
C ASP A 810 -21.31 -2.27 -56.65
N PHE A 811 -20.08 -1.90 -56.32
CA PHE A 811 -19.80 -0.63 -55.64
C PHE A 811 -19.46 0.42 -56.69
N VAL A 812 -20.24 1.51 -56.74
CA VAL A 812 -19.95 2.65 -57.61
C VAL A 812 -19.38 3.76 -56.74
N HIS A 813 -18.11 4.10 -56.99
CA HIS A 813 -17.44 5.20 -56.32
C HIS A 813 -18.06 6.56 -56.72
N LYS A 814 -17.92 7.61 -55.90
CA LYS A 814 -18.52 8.94 -56.13
C LYS A 814 -18.17 9.59 -57.47
N LYS A 815 -17.06 9.17 -58.11
CA LYS A 815 -16.65 9.60 -59.46
C LYS A 815 -17.19 8.73 -60.61
N GLY A 816 -18.04 7.74 -60.33
CA GLY A 816 -18.64 6.85 -61.32
C GLY A 816 -17.82 5.59 -61.63
N THR A 817 -16.61 5.44 -61.07
CA THR A 817 -15.82 4.21 -61.21
C THR A 817 -16.56 3.03 -60.57
N LYS A 818 -16.80 1.99 -61.35
CA LYS A 818 -17.54 0.80 -60.92
C LYS A 818 -16.60 -0.33 -60.52
N TYR A 819 -16.81 -0.87 -59.33
CA TYR A 819 -16.12 -2.03 -58.78
C TYR A 819 -17.08 -3.23 -58.80
N GLU A 820 -16.63 -4.31 -59.43
CA GLU A 820 -17.46 -5.49 -59.66
C GLU A 820 -17.92 -6.13 -58.35
N LYS A 821 -19.18 -6.59 -58.36
CA LYS A 821 -19.87 -7.30 -57.28
C LYS A 821 -19.10 -8.52 -56.77
N THR A 822 -18.34 -9.19 -57.63
CA THR A 822 -17.60 -10.40 -57.26
C THR A 822 -16.20 -10.37 -57.84
N HIS A 823 -15.21 -10.81 -57.08
CA HIS A 823 -13.82 -10.91 -57.55
C HIS A 823 -13.26 -12.31 -57.35
N SER A 824 -12.43 -12.76 -58.29
CA SER A 824 -11.68 -14.01 -58.16
C SER A 824 -10.35 -13.74 -57.45
N PRO A 825 -9.86 -14.64 -56.58
CA PRO A 825 -8.55 -14.48 -55.95
C PRO A 825 -7.44 -14.36 -56.99
N ARG A 826 -6.64 -13.29 -56.91
CA ARG A 826 -5.48 -13.11 -57.79
C ARG A 826 -4.33 -14.04 -57.39
N THR A 827 -3.68 -14.64 -58.38
CA THR A 827 -2.58 -15.61 -58.19
C THR A 827 -1.18 -15.07 -58.57
N SER A 828 -1.08 -13.82 -59.02
CA SER A 828 0.18 -13.20 -59.49
C SER A 828 0.40 -11.81 -58.89
N ILE A 829 1.67 -11.45 -58.63
CA ILE A 829 2.08 -10.10 -58.21
C ILE A 829 2.30 -9.26 -59.48
N GLU A 830 1.58 -8.15 -59.63
CA GLU A 830 1.90 -7.15 -60.66
C GLU A 830 2.92 -6.12 -60.13
N PRO A 831 3.93 -5.71 -60.93
CA PRO A 831 4.87 -4.66 -60.54
C PRO A 831 4.17 -3.30 -60.41
N VAL A 832 4.60 -2.51 -59.41
CA VAL A 832 4.06 -1.17 -59.10
C VAL A 832 4.37 -0.21 -60.26
N TYR A 833 3.35 0.39 -60.87
CA TYR A 833 3.48 1.48 -61.84
C TYR A 833 3.19 2.85 -61.20
N ASN A 834 3.76 3.88 -61.82
CA ASN A 834 3.93 5.28 -61.38
C ASN A 834 2.77 5.98 -60.66
N PHE A 835 3.15 6.84 -59.70
CA PHE A 835 2.33 7.75 -58.90
C PHE A 835 1.80 8.99 -59.64
N VAL A 836 1.47 8.86 -60.93
CA VAL A 836 0.75 9.90 -61.68
C VAL A 836 -0.38 9.21 -62.44
N GLY A 837 -1.52 9.06 -61.75
CA GLY A 837 -2.74 8.46 -62.28
C GLY A 837 -2.79 6.94 -62.10
N GLY A 838 -3.61 6.48 -61.15
CA GLY A 838 -4.13 5.13 -61.10
C GLY A 838 -3.24 4.06 -60.46
N ASP A 839 -3.77 3.46 -59.39
CA ASP A 839 -3.40 2.17 -58.80
C ASP A 839 -2.16 2.10 -57.88
N PHE A 840 -2.41 2.24 -56.58
CA PHE A 840 -1.56 1.61 -55.56
C PHE A 840 -1.69 0.08 -55.68
N ARG A 841 -0.59 -0.66 -55.88
CA ARG A 841 -0.64 -2.14 -56.00
C ARG A 841 0.25 -2.86 -55.00
N LYS A 842 -0.34 -3.85 -54.32
CA LYS A 842 0.32 -5.09 -53.86
C LYS A 842 -0.73 -6.16 -53.55
N PHE A 843 -0.65 -7.35 -54.17
CA PHE A 843 -1.05 -8.64 -53.57
C PHE A 843 -0.61 -9.86 -54.43
N SER A 844 -0.10 -10.93 -53.81
CA SER A 844 -0.31 -12.32 -54.26
C SER A 844 -0.61 -13.22 -53.07
N THR A 845 -1.37 -14.29 -53.33
CA THR A 845 -1.64 -15.35 -52.35
C THR A 845 -0.55 -16.42 -52.44
N ILE A 846 0.50 -16.33 -51.63
CA ILE A 846 1.38 -17.48 -51.35
C ILE A 846 1.15 -17.87 -49.90
N ASP A 847 0.79 -19.13 -49.69
CA ASP A 847 0.59 -19.69 -48.35
C ASP A 847 1.92 -19.62 -47.57
N TYR A 848 1.87 -19.10 -46.34
CA TYR A 848 2.99 -19.04 -45.37
C TYR A 848 4.17 -18.09 -45.67
N GLN A 849 3.93 -16.85 -46.12
CA GLN A 849 4.99 -15.83 -46.12
C GLN A 849 4.54 -14.48 -45.57
N TYR A 850 5.37 -13.92 -44.68
CA TYR A 850 5.33 -12.52 -44.26
C TYR A 850 5.60 -11.64 -45.50
N ILE A 851 4.58 -10.98 -46.03
CA ILE A 851 4.74 -10.02 -47.13
C ILE A 851 5.13 -8.66 -46.54
N GLY A 852 6.37 -8.54 -46.08
CA GLY A 852 6.97 -7.26 -45.74
C GLY A 852 7.12 -6.40 -47.00
N GLY A 853 6.56 -5.20 -46.99
CA GLY A 853 6.80 -4.19 -48.01
C GLY A 853 7.44 -2.96 -47.41
N SER A 854 8.75 -2.81 -47.55
CA SER A 854 9.39 -1.50 -47.39
C SER A 854 9.85 -0.97 -48.75
N TYR A 855 9.52 0.29 -49.04
CA TYR A 855 10.36 1.15 -49.88
C TYR A 855 10.18 2.62 -49.48
N ARG A 856 11.32 3.30 -49.24
CA ARG A 856 11.54 4.75 -49.09
C ARG A 856 12.60 5.10 -50.13
N ASP A 857 12.63 6.20 -50.87
CA ASP A 857 11.95 7.49 -50.84
C ASP A 857 12.38 8.20 -52.16
N PRO A 858 11.57 9.05 -52.82
CA PRO A 858 12.06 9.64 -54.07
C PRO A 858 13.13 10.74 -53.93
N LYS A 859 13.39 11.37 -52.77
CA LYS A 859 14.48 12.37 -52.68
C LYS A 859 15.27 12.53 -51.36
N ASN A 860 14.80 12.20 -50.15
CA ASN A 860 15.28 12.88 -48.93
C ASN A 860 14.86 12.32 -47.55
N GLY A 861 14.89 11.01 -47.34
CA GLY A 861 14.77 10.40 -46.01
C GLY A 861 14.68 8.86 -45.89
N SER A 862 15.27 8.11 -46.83
CA SER A 862 15.60 6.66 -46.87
C SER A 862 15.49 5.81 -45.56
N ARG A 863 15.16 4.51 -45.58
CA ARG A 863 15.84 3.43 -46.33
C ARG A 863 14.94 2.29 -46.84
N VAL A 864 15.42 1.70 -47.95
CA VAL A 864 14.92 0.59 -48.78
C VAL A 864 15.36 -0.79 -48.26
N TRP A 865 14.46 -1.77 -48.13
CA TRP A 865 14.78 -3.21 -48.14
C TRP A 865 13.85 -3.96 -49.11
N THR A 866 14.36 -4.36 -50.28
CA THR A 866 13.64 -5.26 -51.21
C THR A 866 14.04 -6.71 -51.01
N ALA A 867 13.12 -7.65 -51.30
CA ALA A 867 13.29 -9.11 -51.17
C ALA A 867 14.55 -9.71 -51.82
N LYS A 868 15.26 -8.99 -52.69
CA LYS A 868 16.53 -9.42 -53.30
C LYS A 868 17.70 -9.54 -52.30
N ASN A 869 17.57 -8.96 -51.10
CA ASN A 869 18.62 -8.99 -50.06
C ASN A 869 18.39 -10.07 -48.98
N LEU A 870 17.29 -10.81 -49.05
CA LEU A 870 17.07 -12.00 -48.23
C LEU A 870 17.60 -13.20 -49.01
N ASN A 871 18.83 -13.59 -48.72
CA ASN A 871 19.39 -14.84 -49.20
C ASN A 871 18.48 -16.00 -48.71
N PRO A 872 17.88 -16.82 -49.61
CA PRO A 872 16.99 -17.90 -49.22
C PRO A 872 17.65 -19.02 -48.40
N ASN A 873 18.99 -18.99 -48.24
CA ASN A 873 19.75 -20.05 -47.56
C ASN A 873 20.01 -19.81 -46.06
N ASN A 874 19.53 -18.72 -45.46
CA ASN A 874 19.72 -18.47 -44.01
C ASN A 874 18.41 -18.49 -43.23
N TYR A 875 17.82 -19.68 -43.10
CA TYR A 875 16.93 -19.98 -41.98
C TYR A 875 17.79 -20.13 -40.72
N ILE A 876 17.84 -19.11 -39.86
CA ILE A 876 18.39 -19.26 -38.51
C ILE A 876 17.29 -19.86 -37.63
N THR A 877 17.35 -21.18 -37.46
CA THR A 877 16.79 -21.86 -36.28
C THR A 877 17.44 -21.31 -35.01
N LYS A 878 16.62 -20.85 -34.05
CA LYS A 878 16.91 -20.62 -32.62
C LYS A 878 18.39 -20.52 -32.20
N LYS A 879 18.87 -19.30 -31.96
CA LYS A 879 19.82 -18.99 -30.87
C LYS A 879 19.63 -17.55 -30.41
N ALA A 880 19.46 -17.35 -29.11
CA ALA A 880 19.27 -16.04 -28.49
C ALA A 880 20.45 -15.10 -28.81
N LEU A 881 20.15 -13.88 -29.24
CA LEU A 881 21.14 -12.82 -29.41
C LEU A 881 21.65 -12.37 -28.04
N THR A 882 22.96 -12.15 -27.91
CA THR A 882 23.58 -11.73 -26.65
C THR A 882 23.60 -10.20 -26.53
N TRP A 883 23.60 -9.71 -25.29
CA TRP A 883 23.56 -8.28 -24.92
C TRP A 883 24.62 -7.40 -25.61
N ASN A 884 25.75 -7.98 -26.04
CA ASN A 884 26.79 -7.25 -26.76
C ASN A 884 26.44 -6.93 -28.22
N GLN A 885 25.47 -7.62 -28.83
CA GLN A 885 25.00 -7.35 -30.18
C GLN A 885 23.99 -6.19 -30.25
N LEU A 886 23.51 -5.71 -29.09
CA LEU A 886 22.57 -4.59 -28.96
C LEU A 886 23.24 -3.24 -28.69
N LYS A 887 24.57 -3.18 -28.46
CA LYS A 887 25.27 -1.94 -28.10
C LYS A 887 25.64 -1.01 -29.25
N GLY A 888 25.42 -1.42 -30.50
CA GLY A 888 25.81 -0.64 -31.69
C GLY A 888 24.71 0.24 -32.30
N VAL A 889 23.54 0.32 -31.67
CA VAL A 889 22.39 1.07 -32.19
C VAL A 889 21.82 1.96 -31.08
N TYR A 890 22.46 3.11 -30.88
CA TYR A 890 21.82 4.33 -30.36
C TYR A 890 22.40 5.53 -31.10
#